data_AF-A0A3D2MLU0-F1
#
_entry.id   AF-A0A3D2MLU0-F1
#
_cell.length_a   1.000
_cell.length_b   1.000
_cell.length_c   1.000
_cell.angle_alpha   90.00
_cell.angle_beta   90.00
_cell.angle_gamma   90.00
#
_symmetry.space_group_name_H-M   'P 1'
#
loop_
_entity.id
_entity.type
_entity.pdbx_description
1 polymer ?
#
loop_
_entity_poly.entity_id
_entity_poly.type
_entity_poly.pdbx_seq_one_letter_code
_entity_poly.pdbx_strand_id
1 'polypeptide(L)'
;MSLVGLEVREMKTFRQELVQCTEQQLKEIYHLWGMDGLSDKGGQKRQDVLLKRMADPIAGRFAWDYLSQDERQVLYRLLGHSARSGTRRDVTLKKSQLSEKEFETVLSSLEQRLLLWQKTVKIHTERYSYKSKSVATAEDVEQLYPYQENAEALYTAGKEYFSAKSDRSQMSLEKILTSSYLAYELDTLAGHFGLNPGVYYSRAEARTMILEELVQPNSAFEMVQKLAPALRDILKWVCEQGSKVSIQALRKHTGYDDTTLFNALHSFEEYALAFDTFTAEGRVLFVPSDTYESIKKATVMKEPFEERNEFVPLADPPQTIQVGEPAILYDLAVITGAIYQQTIEPTQAGKVPKRIAAKIQPLLHGKQRHRYIGEEDEYLDMLFNLAQELNIIHLPRTSMEGIKPHYEPGPQLGKWSKLDMTEQTRLVLQCWEKSFRWMDIVGAHFRQWDPYTWNPIKARSLIVEHLQSCIPEQWYSVDALLQKIWDKDAFELRPVHYTIRKGDRAKTGAMRIKWNSAEGEYYIGLLSSSLLELGLVSLGYQGQEFSETSEVKNPVAFMLTELGSAAISTETKAAAQISVSPPAQENGIRSLVLQPNFELLLLHPDMPALYSLLPFAQVNQVNMVSRLTLTRNSVLRGVAAGNWLLYTSDAAQETPCVDLRGRRI
;
A
#
# COMPACT_ATOMS: atom_id res chain seq x y z
N MET A 1 -17.46 -13.50 -49.80
CA MET A 1 -18.12 -14.06 -51.00
C MET A 1 -17.16 -15.09 -51.60
N SER A 2 -17.67 -16.33 -51.75
CA SER A 2 -17.05 -17.53 -52.31
C SER A 2 -16.65 -17.29 -53.79
N LEU A 3 -15.59 -17.84 -54.39
CA LEU A 3 -15.07 -19.21 -54.57
C LEU A 3 -13.56 -19.07 -54.90
N VAL A 4 -12.66 -20.03 -54.64
CA VAL A 4 -12.36 -21.20 -55.49
C VAL A 4 -11.75 -22.29 -54.60
N GLY A 5 -12.20 -23.53 -54.79
CA GLY A 5 -11.72 -24.71 -54.09
C GLY A 5 -10.23 -24.93 -54.31
N LEU A 6 -9.45 -24.74 -53.25
CA LEU A 6 -8.12 -25.32 -53.15
C LEU A 6 -8.30 -26.81 -52.90
N GLU A 7 -7.79 -27.63 -53.82
CA GLU A 7 -7.45 -29.02 -53.51
C GLU A 7 -6.65 -29.01 -52.20
N VAL A 8 -7.21 -29.60 -51.14
CA VAL A 8 -6.46 -29.96 -49.94
C VAL A 8 -5.49 -31.08 -50.34
N ARG A 9 -4.36 -30.70 -50.93
CA ARG A 9 -3.32 -31.62 -51.41
C ARG A 9 -1.95 -31.24 -50.85
N GLU A 10 -1.57 -31.97 -49.81
CA GLU A 10 -0.23 -32.14 -49.24
C GLU A 10 0.50 -30.84 -48.87
N MET A 11 0.27 -30.38 -47.64
CA MET A 11 1.28 -29.58 -46.91
C MET A 11 2.30 -30.56 -46.34
N LYS A 12 3.57 -30.46 -46.77
CA LYS A 12 4.67 -31.18 -46.12
C LYS A 12 4.84 -30.62 -44.72
N THR A 13 4.68 -31.48 -43.71
CA THR A 13 4.94 -31.10 -42.31
C THR A 13 6.43 -31.22 -42.03
N PHE A 14 6.95 -30.38 -41.13
CA PHE A 14 8.35 -30.43 -40.72
C PHE A 14 8.73 -31.84 -40.23
N ARG A 15 7.80 -32.48 -39.50
CA ARG A 15 7.99 -33.83 -38.96
C ARG A 15 8.17 -34.90 -40.04
N GLN A 16 7.48 -34.78 -41.18
CA GLN A 16 7.61 -35.72 -42.29
C GLN A 16 8.97 -35.62 -42.97
N GLU A 17 9.48 -34.40 -43.15
CA GLU A 17 10.77 -34.15 -43.79
C GLU A 17 11.94 -34.47 -42.86
N LEU A 18 11.77 -34.26 -41.55
CA LEU A 18 12.77 -34.62 -40.54
C LEU A 18 13.14 -36.12 -40.55
N VAL A 19 12.17 -37.00 -40.87
CA VAL A 19 12.40 -38.46 -40.97
C VAL A 19 13.26 -38.81 -42.18
N GLN A 20 13.28 -37.97 -43.21
CA GLN A 20 14.03 -38.18 -44.46
C GLN A 20 15.45 -37.60 -44.40
N CYS A 21 15.79 -36.87 -43.33
CA CYS A 21 17.10 -36.25 -43.17
C CYS A 21 18.19 -37.28 -42.87
N THR A 22 19.37 -37.06 -43.43
CA THR A 22 20.59 -37.80 -43.08
C THR A 22 21.05 -37.46 -41.65
N GLU A 23 21.87 -38.32 -41.04
CA GLU A 23 22.43 -38.04 -39.71
C GLU A 23 23.24 -36.73 -39.66
N GLN A 24 23.94 -36.39 -40.74
CA GLN A 24 24.68 -35.14 -40.84
C GLN A 24 23.75 -33.93 -40.87
N GLN A 25 22.69 -33.96 -41.70
CA GLN A 25 21.67 -32.91 -41.72
C GLN A 25 20.98 -32.75 -40.37
N LEU A 26 20.66 -33.86 -39.68
CA LEU A 26 20.07 -33.81 -38.35
C LEU A 26 21.00 -33.13 -37.33
N LYS A 27 22.32 -33.39 -37.38
CA LYS A 27 23.29 -32.71 -36.54
C LYS A 27 23.33 -31.21 -36.81
N GLU A 28 23.34 -30.81 -38.08
CA GLU A 28 23.31 -29.38 -38.47
C GLU A 28 22.02 -28.69 -38.03
N ILE A 29 20.86 -29.37 -38.15
CA ILE A 29 19.57 -28.86 -37.67
C ILE A 29 19.59 -28.74 -36.13
N TYR A 30 20.09 -29.74 -35.41
CA TYR A 30 20.19 -29.65 -33.94
C TYR A 30 21.10 -28.50 -33.50
N HIS A 31 22.26 -28.34 -34.15
CA HIS A 31 23.18 -27.23 -33.91
C HIS A 31 22.49 -25.87 -34.13
N LEU A 32 21.80 -25.71 -35.26
CA LEU A 32 21.07 -24.50 -35.62
C LEU A 32 20.08 -24.06 -34.53
N TRP A 33 19.38 -25.01 -33.91
CA TRP A 33 18.40 -24.75 -32.85
C TRP A 33 19.00 -24.79 -31.43
N GLY A 34 20.32 -24.59 -31.33
CA GLY A 34 21.07 -24.46 -30.09
C GLY A 34 21.13 -25.75 -29.25
N MET A 35 20.97 -26.92 -29.86
CA MET A 35 20.89 -28.22 -29.15
C MET A 35 22.25 -28.90 -28.97
N ASP A 36 23.35 -28.15 -29.11
CA ASP A 36 24.69 -28.63 -28.77
C ASP A 36 24.80 -28.86 -27.27
N GLY A 37 25.52 -29.92 -26.88
CA GLY A 37 25.66 -30.34 -25.48
C GLY A 37 24.47 -31.14 -24.92
N LEU A 38 23.37 -31.30 -25.67
CA LEU A 38 22.22 -32.09 -25.23
C LEU A 38 22.57 -33.58 -25.12
N SER A 39 22.40 -34.15 -23.92
CA SER A 39 22.67 -35.57 -23.64
C SER A 39 21.59 -36.49 -24.23
N ASP A 40 22.02 -37.57 -24.87
CA ASP A 40 21.13 -38.60 -25.41
C ASP A 40 20.60 -39.57 -24.30
N LYS A 41 20.97 -39.38 -23.03
CA LYS A 41 20.63 -40.27 -21.90
C LYS A 41 19.27 -39.98 -21.22
N GLY A 42 18.44 -39.12 -21.80
CA GLY A 42 17.12 -38.75 -21.25
C GLY A 42 15.96 -39.61 -21.78
N GLY A 43 14.82 -39.61 -21.09
CA GLY A 43 13.61 -40.34 -21.51
C GLY A 43 12.85 -39.71 -22.69
N GLN A 44 13.19 -38.48 -23.08
CA GLN A 44 12.53 -37.74 -24.17
C GLN A 44 13.37 -37.82 -25.45
N LYS A 45 12.74 -38.14 -26.59
CA LYS A 45 13.48 -38.24 -27.86
C LYS A 45 13.97 -36.85 -28.30
N ARG A 46 15.20 -36.76 -28.80
CA ARG A 46 15.83 -35.50 -29.27
C ARG A 46 14.97 -34.75 -30.30
N GLN A 47 14.27 -35.48 -31.17
CA GLN A 47 13.32 -34.91 -32.13
C GLN A 47 12.13 -34.19 -31.46
N ASP A 48 11.61 -34.71 -30.34
CA ASP A 48 10.51 -34.08 -29.62
C ASP A 48 10.97 -32.78 -28.93
N VAL A 49 12.22 -32.73 -28.49
CA VAL A 49 12.84 -31.50 -27.96
C VAL A 49 13.00 -30.45 -29.06
N LEU A 50 13.46 -30.85 -30.26
CA LEU A 50 13.57 -29.95 -31.41
C LEU A 50 12.22 -29.32 -31.75
N LEU A 51 11.15 -30.12 -31.85
CA LEU A 51 9.81 -29.61 -32.17
C LEU A 51 9.31 -28.55 -31.16
N LYS A 52 9.65 -28.69 -29.88
CA LYS A 52 9.34 -27.67 -28.86
C LYS A 52 10.18 -26.41 -29.05
N ARG A 53 11.49 -26.54 -29.27
CA ARG A 53 12.39 -25.41 -29.49
C ARG A 53 12.04 -24.62 -30.75
N MET A 54 11.54 -25.28 -31.79
CA MET A 54 11.14 -24.59 -33.02
C MET A 54 9.98 -23.60 -32.83
N ALA A 55 9.16 -23.79 -31.81
CA ALA A 55 8.10 -22.86 -31.44
C ALA A 55 8.57 -21.76 -30.48
N ASP A 56 9.84 -21.81 -30.02
CA ASP A 56 10.38 -20.93 -29.00
C ASP A 56 11.20 -19.78 -29.60
N PRO A 57 10.86 -18.50 -29.33
CA PRO A 57 11.62 -17.36 -29.81
C PRO A 57 13.09 -17.33 -29.37
N ILE A 58 13.43 -17.81 -28.16
CA ILE A 58 14.82 -17.85 -27.68
C ILE A 58 15.63 -18.81 -28.57
N ALA A 59 15.10 -19.99 -28.87
CA ALA A 59 15.73 -20.93 -29.80
C ALA A 59 15.77 -20.39 -31.22
N GLY A 60 14.74 -19.65 -31.65
CA GLY A 60 14.73 -18.92 -32.91
C GLY A 60 15.91 -17.96 -33.05
N ARG A 61 16.33 -17.28 -31.96
CA ARG A 61 17.51 -16.41 -31.97
C ARG A 61 18.82 -17.19 -32.20
N PHE A 62 18.94 -18.43 -31.72
CA PHE A 62 20.07 -19.30 -32.10
C PHE A 62 20.07 -19.60 -33.59
N ALA A 63 18.91 -19.90 -34.16
CA ALA A 63 18.82 -20.15 -35.60
C ALA A 63 19.28 -18.92 -36.40
N TRP A 64 18.82 -17.71 -36.02
CA TRP A 64 19.29 -16.47 -36.64
C TRP A 64 20.80 -16.24 -36.46
N ASP A 65 21.38 -16.50 -35.28
CA ASP A 65 22.81 -16.32 -35.02
C ASP A 65 23.69 -17.13 -35.98
N TYR A 66 23.28 -18.35 -36.35
CA TYR A 66 24.05 -19.24 -37.22
C TYR A 66 23.84 -19.00 -38.72
N LEU A 67 22.82 -18.24 -39.13
CA LEU A 67 22.61 -17.87 -40.52
C LEU A 67 23.55 -16.74 -40.96
N SER A 68 24.05 -16.83 -42.19
CA SER A 68 24.75 -15.76 -42.88
C SER A 68 23.83 -14.58 -43.20
N GLN A 69 24.39 -13.39 -43.44
CA GLN A 69 23.60 -12.18 -43.72
C GLN A 69 22.61 -12.35 -44.89
N ASP A 70 23.01 -13.04 -45.95
CA ASP A 70 22.18 -13.28 -47.13
C ASP A 70 21.05 -14.28 -46.85
N GLU A 71 21.36 -15.36 -46.14
CA GLU A 71 20.35 -16.32 -45.64
C GLU A 71 19.32 -15.62 -44.77
N ARG A 72 19.76 -14.74 -43.86
CA ARG A 72 18.86 -13.98 -42.99
C ARG A 72 17.90 -13.11 -43.80
N GLN A 73 18.41 -12.38 -44.79
CA GLN A 73 17.59 -11.48 -45.62
C GLN A 73 16.55 -12.24 -46.46
N VAL A 74 16.94 -13.36 -47.06
CA VAL A 74 16.03 -14.19 -47.87
C VAL A 74 14.95 -14.80 -46.98
N LEU A 75 15.34 -15.42 -45.86
CA LEU A 75 14.41 -16.09 -44.95
C LEU A 75 13.38 -15.11 -44.37
N TYR A 76 13.81 -13.95 -43.85
CA TYR A 76 12.90 -13.02 -43.17
C TYR A 76 11.76 -12.54 -44.06
N ARG A 77 12.02 -12.38 -45.37
CA ARG A 77 11.01 -11.94 -46.34
C ARG A 77 9.94 -13.00 -46.61
N LEU A 78 10.26 -14.27 -46.38
CA LEU A 78 9.34 -15.39 -46.54
C LEU A 78 8.51 -15.66 -45.26
N LEU A 79 8.89 -15.07 -44.12
CA LEU A 79 8.26 -15.32 -42.82
C LEU A 79 7.08 -14.40 -42.49
N GLY A 80 6.91 -13.29 -43.22
CA GLY A 80 5.81 -12.35 -43.02
C GLY A 80 4.43 -12.99 -43.23
N HIS A 81 3.39 -12.54 -42.52
CA HIS A 81 2.07 -13.19 -42.52
C HIS A 81 1.46 -13.40 -43.92
N SER A 82 1.66 -12.48 -44.87
CA SER A 82 1.19 -12.62 -46.24
C SER A 82 2.06 -13.55 -47.11
N ALA A 83 3.29 -13.83 -46.70
CA ALA A 83 4.25 -14.68 -47.40
C ALA A 83 4.17 -16.16 -46.98
N ARG A 84 3.57 -16.45 -45.81
CA ARG A 84 3.44 -17.82 -45.27
C ARG A 84 2.57 -18.74 -46.12
N SER A 85 1.71 -18.19 -46.98
CA SER A 85 0.91 -18.95 -47.95
C SER A 85 1.64 -19.25 -49.25
N GLY A 86 2.95 -18.97 -49.32
CA GLY A 86 3.79 -19.21 -50.50
C GLY A 86 4.15 -17.90 -51.21
N THR A 87 5.43 -17.73 -51.50
CA THR A 87 5.94 -16.59 -52.27
C THR A 87 6.60 -17.08 -53.55
N ARG A 88 6.35 -16.42 -54.70
CA ARG A 88 7.00 -16.81 -55.96
C ARG A 88 8.53 -16.70 -55.84
N ARG A 89 9.24 -17.72 -56.33
CA ARG A 89 10.71 -17.78 -56.31
C ARG A 89 11.34 -16.62 -57.09
N ASP A 90 10.82 -16.30 -58.27
CA ASP A 90 11.33 -15.21 -59.13
C ASP A 90 11.18 -13.83 -58.48
N VAL A 91 10.08 -13.61 -57.75
CA VAL A 91 9.86 -12.37 -56.99
C VAL A 91 10.83 -12.27 -55.82
N THR A 92 11.10 -13.39 -55.13
CA THR A 92 12.03 -13.43 -53.99
C THR A 92 13.46 -13.17 -54.45
N LEU A 93 13.90 -13.78 -55.56
CA LEU A 93 15.19 -13.52 -56.20
C LEU A 93 15.35 -12.03 -56.55
N LYS A 94 14.39 -11.45 -57.29
CA LYS A 94 14.43 -10.03 -57.68
C LYS A 94 14.52 -9.10 -56.48
N LYS A 95 13.76 -9.39 -55.42
CA LYS A 95 13.81 -8.58 -54.21
C LYS A 95 15.15 -8.76 -53.49
N SER A 96 15.71 -9.97 -53.43
CA SER A 96 16.91 -10.31 -52.65
C SER A 96 18.15 -9.50 -53.02
N GLN A 97 18.21 -9.00 -54.27
CA GLN A 97 19.38 -8.31 -54.84
C GLN A 97 20.65 -9.18 -54.91
N LEU A 98 20.53 -10.50 -54.72
CA LEU A 98 21.61 -11.46 -54.90
C LEU A 98 21.75 -11.86 -56.37
N SER A 99 22.94 -12.31 -56.78
CA SER A 99 23.07 -12.99 -58.06
C SER A 99 22.32 -14.32 -58.03
N GLU A 100 21.93 -14.83 -59.21
CA GLU A 100 21.19 -16.09 -59.31
C GLU A 100 21.96 -17.26 -58.67
N LYS A 101 23.28 -17.32 -58.86
CA LYS A 101 24.14 -18.35 -58.26
C LYS A 101 24.20 -18.28 -56.72
N GLU A 102 24.31 -17.07 -56.17
CA GLU A 102 24.30 -16.86 -54.71
C GLU A 102 22.94 -17.19 -54.13
N PHE A 103 21.85 -16.78 -54.79
CA PHE A 103 20.50 -17.09 -54.36
C PHE A 103 20.22 -18.59 -54.33
N GLU A 104 20.67 -19.35 -55.33
CA GLU A 104 20.53 -20.82 -55.31
C GLU A 104 21.32 -21.47 -54.18
N THR A 105 22.51 -20.94 -53.88
CA THR A 105 23.34 -21.43 -52.77
C THR A 105 22.62 -21.18 -51.43
N VAL A 106 22.02 -19.99 -51.27
CA VAL A 106 21.23 -19.62 -50.09
C VAL A 106 19.99 -20.49 -49.95
N LEU A 107 19.20 -20.67 -51.02
CA LEU A 107 18.01 -21.53 -50.98
C LEU A 107 18.37 -22.97 -50.63
N SER A 108 19.40 -23.54 -51.27
CA SER A 108 19.85 -24.90 -50.99
C SER A 108 20.24 -25.08 -49.51
N SER A 109 20.95 -24.11 -48.93
CA SER A 109 21.32 -24.14 -47.51
C SER A 109 20.10 -24.06 -46.59
N LEU A 110 19.15 -23.18 -46.89
CA LEU A 110 17.93 -23.02 -46.09
C LEU A 110 16.99 -24.24 -46.20
N GLU A 111 16.92 -24.91 -47.35
CA GLU A 111 16.19 -26.17 -47.55
C GLU A 111 16.85 -27.32 -46.77
N GLN A 112 18.18 -27.44 -46.85
CA GLN A 112 18.94 -28.48 -46.12
C GLN A 112 18.75 -28.39 -44.61
N ARG A 113 18.57 -27.18 -44.08
CA ARG A 113 18.31 -26.89 -42.66
C ARG A 113 16.82 -26.93 -42.30
N LEU A 114 15.94 -27.32 -43.23
CA LEU A 114 14.49 -27.38 -43.07
C LEU A 114 13.87 -26.06 -42.57
N LEU A 115 14.35 -24.93 -43.08
CA LEU A 115 13.77 -23.61 -42.79
C LEU A 115 12.72 -23.21 -43.83
N LEU A 116 12.85 -23.73 -45.05
CA LEU A 116 11.89 -23.55 -46.14
C LEU A 116 11.81 -24.79 -47.04
N TRP A 117 10.76 -24.85 -47.84
CA TRP A 117 10.55 -25.87 -48.86
C TRP A 117 9.93 -25.25 -50.11
N GLN A 118 10.12 -25.92 -51.25
CA GLN A 118 9.63 -25.46 -52.55
C GLN A 118 8.55 -26.38 -53.13
N LYS A 119 7.58 -25.78 -53.83
CA LYS A 119 6.52 -26.49 -54.57
C LYS A 119 6.18 -25.74 -55.86
N THR A 120 6.08 -26.48 -56.96
CA THR A 120 5.51 -25.94 -58.20
C THR A 120 3.98 -25.98 -58.10
N VAL A 121 3.34 -24.83 -58.27
CA VAL A 121 1.88 -24.67 -58.15
C VAL A 121 1.32 -24.05 -59.44
N LYS A 122 0.18 -24.54 -59.89
CA LYS A 122 -0.57 -23.97 -61.01
C LYS A 122 -1.34 -22.73 -60.56
N ILE A 123 -0.85 -21.55 -60.94
CA ILE A 123 -1.53 -20.29 -60.66
C ILE A 123 -2.38 -19.91 -61.86
N HIS A 124 -3.68 -19.74 -61.64
CA HIS A 124 -4.60 -19.22 -62.65
C HIS A 124 -4.65 -17.70 -62.50
N THR A 125 -4.10 -16.97 -63.47
CA THR A 125 -4.22 -15.51 -63.48
C THR A 125 -5.53 -15.10 -64.14
N GLU A 126 -6.56 -14.82 -63.34
CA GLU A 126 -7.70 -14.06 -63.84
C GLU A 126 -7.27 -12.60 -64.01
N ARG A 127 -7.14 -12.16 -65.27
CA ARG A 127 -7.07 -10.73 -65.56
C ARG A 127 -8.45 -10.15 -65.27
N TYR A 128 -8.60 -9.40 -64.17
CA TYR A 128 -9.76 -8.54 -63.97
C TYR A 128 -9.80 -7.46 -65.07
N SER A 129 -10.40 -7.81 -66.21
CA SER A 129 -10.80 -6.88 -67.25
C SER A 129 -12.30 -6.96 -67.37
N TYR A 130 -12.99 -5.86 -67.03
CA TYR A 130 -14.45 -5.75 -67.10
C TYR A 130 -15.03 -5.90 -68.52
N LYS A 131 -14.20 -6.11 -69.56
CA LYS A 131 -14.64 -6.27 -70.95
C LYS A 131 -13.68 -7.17 -71.73
N SER A 132 -13.70 -8.48 -71.49
CA SER A 132 -13.33 -9.53 -72.47
C SER A 132 -13.38 -10.89 -71.78
N LYS A 133 -13.97 -11.91 -72.43
CA LYS A 133 -13.81 -13.32 -72.01
C LYS A 133 -12.36 -13.73 -72.25
N SER A 134 -11.47 -13.51 -71.27
CA SER A 134 -10.11 -14.03 -71.32
C SER A 134 -10.09 -15.47 -70.82
N VAL A 135 -9.51 -16.37 -71.63
CA VAL A 135 -9.18 -17.74 -71.23
C VAL A 135 -8.16 -17.68 -70.10
N ALA A 136 -8.46 -18.28 -68.96
CA ALA A 136 -7.51 -18.40 -67.85
C ALA A 136 -6.29 -19.20 -68.33
N THR A 137 -5.13 -18.56 -68.33
CA THR A 137 -3.85 -19.24 -68.57
C THR A 137 -3.33 -19.71 -67.22
N ALA A 138 -3.19 -21.03 -67.06
CA ALA A 138 -2.55 -21.62 -65.90
C ALA A 138 -1.03 -21.58 -66.13
N GLU A 139 -0.31 -20.85 -65.29
CA GLU A 139 1.16 -20.82 -65.27
C GLU A 139 1.64 -21.75 -64.16
N ASP A 140 2.59 -22.66 -64.47
CA ASP A 140 3.30 -23.41 -63.45
C ASP A 140 4.35 -22.48 -62.82
N VAL A 141 4.19 -22.18 -61.53
CA VAL A 141 5.03 -21.23 -60.80
C VAL A 141 5.65 -21.89 -59.58
N GLU A 142 6.96 -21.76 -59.42
CA GLU A 142 7.67 -22.21 -58.22
C GLU A 142 7.40 -21.25 -57.05
N GLN A 143 6.88 -21.81 -55.96
CA GLN A 143 6.62 -21.09 -54.72
C GLN A 143 7.48 -21.64 -53.59
N LEU A 144 7.98 -20.72 -52.76
CA LEU A 144 8.75 -20.99 -51.55
C LEU A 144 7.84 -20.82 -50.33
N TYR A 145 7.96 -21.76 -49.39
CA TYR A 145 7.16 -21.80 -48.17
C TYR A 145 8.05 -22.01 -46.95
N PRO A 146 7.87 -21.24 -45.86
CA PRO A 146 8.44 -21.62 -44.57
C PRO A 146 7.68 -22.81 -43.97
N TYR A 147 8.31 -23.56 -43.08
CA TYR A 147 7.59 -24.55 -42.27
C TYR A 147 6.74 -23.84 -41.22
N GLN A 148 5.46 -24.20 -41.12
CA GLN A 148 4.54 -23.49 -40.22
C GLN A 148 4.92 -23.66 -38.75
N GLU A 149 5.51 -24.80 -38.41
CA GLU A 149 5.94 -25.18 -37.06
C GLU A 149 7.03 -24.26 -36.50
N ASN A 150 7.85 -23.63 -37.35
CA ASN A 150 8.94 -22.74 -36.93
C ASN A 150 8.77 -21.28 -37.38
N ALA A 151 7.83 -20.99 -38.29
CA ALA A 151 7.68 -19.67 -38.89
C ALA A 151 7.36 -18.56 -37.89
N GLU A 152 6.56 -18.83 -36.84
CA GLU A 152 6.18 -17.80 -35.86
C GLU A 152 7.34 -17.40 -34.95
N ALA A 153 8.07 -18.39 -34.43
CA ALA A 153 9.25 -18.15 -33.59
C ALA A 153 10.35 -17.42 -34.36
N LEU A 154 10.64 -17.87 -35.60
CA LEU A 154 11.62 -17.23 -36.47
C LEU A 154 11.19 -15.81 -36.85
N TYR A 155 9.92 -15.58 -37.17
CA TYR A 155 9.44 -14.23 -37.47
C TYR A 155 9.53 -13.30 -36.25
N THR A 156 9.17 -13.80 -35.06
CA THR A 156 9.20 -13.05 -33.81
C THR A 156 10.61 -12.62 -33.44
N ALA A 157 11.55 -13.56 -33.43
CA ALA A 157 12.97 -13.28 -33.19
C ALA A 157 13.58 -12.41 -34.31
N GLY A 158 13.22 -12.68 -35.58
CA GLY A 158 13.76 -11.98 -36.74
C GLY A 158 13.38 -10.49 -36.77
N LYS A 159 12.18 -10.11 -36.29
CA LYS A 159 11.77 -8.70 -36.20
C LYS A 159 12.80 -7.85 -35.44
N GLU A 160 13.43 -8.40 -34.41
CA GLU A 160 14.44 -7.73 -33.59
C GLU A 160 15.68 -7.36 -34.42
N TYR A 161 16.03 -8.18 -35.41
CA TYR A 161 17.14 -7.94 -36.33
C TYR A 161 16.80 -6.91 -37.41
N PHE A 162 15.58 -6.92 -37.92
CA PHE A 162 15.17 -6.14 -39.10
C PHE A 162 14.38 -4.86 -38.78
N SER A 163 14.03 -4.63 -37.52
CA SER A 163 13.27 -3.46 -37.09
C SER A 163 13.84 -2.90 -35.78
N ALA A 164 14.37 -1.67 -35.84
CA ALA A 164 14.88 -0.97 -34.65
C ALA A 164 13.81 -0.78 -33.56
N LYS A 165 12.52 -0.74 -33.93
CA LYS A 165 11.41 -0.66 -32.97
C LYS A 165 11.17 -1.97 -32.20
N SER A 166 11.85 -3.04 -32.61
CA SER A 166 11.74 -4.38 -32.03
C SER A 166 12.95 -4.76 -31.18
N ASP A 167 13.96 -3.90 -31.06
CA ASP A 167 15.05 -4.06 -30.10
C ASP A 167 14.49 -3.96 -28.67
N ARG A 168 14.43 -5.10 -27.96
CA ARG A 168 13.88 -5.18 -26.61
C ARG A 168 14.75 -4.44 -25.59
N SER A 169 16.04 -4.25 -25.87
CA SER A 169 16.98 -3.58 -24.94
C SER A 169 16.70 -2.09 -24.76
N GLN A 170 15.90 -1.51 -25.66
CA GLN A 170 15.46 -0.12 -25.59
C GLN A 170 14.03 0.03 -25.04
N MET A 171 13.42 -1.05 -24.56
CA MET A 171 12.05 -1.06 -24.05
C MET A 171 12.02 -1.12 -22.52
N SER A 172 10.98 -0.52 -21.92
CA SER A 172 10.63 -0.78 -20.52
C SER A 172 10.19 -2.23 -20.34
N LEU A 173 10.30 -2.75 -19.11
CA LEU A 173 9.83 -4.09 -18.79
C LEU A 173 8.35 -4.27 -19.15
N GLU A 174 7.49 -3.30 -18.82
CA GLU A 174 6.07 -3.35 -19.14
C GLU A 174 5.81 -3.55 -20.64
N LYS A 175 6.59 -2.88 -21.50
CA LYS A 175 6.47 -2.99 -22.96
C LYS A 175 7.00 -4.34 -23.47
N ILE A 176 8.05 -4.87 -22.86
CA ILE A 176 8.54 -6.24 -23.14
C ILE A 176 7.45 -7.27 -22.79
N LEU A 177 6.87 -7.19 -21.59
CA LEU A 177 5.77 -8.07 -21.15
C LEU A 177 4.50 -7.88 -21.99
N THR A 178 4.29 -6.70 -22.57
CA THR A 178 3.15 -6.45 -23.47
C THR A 178 3.31 -7.10 -24.84
N SER A 179 4.53 -7.10 -25.37
CA SER A 179 4.81 -7.51 -26.75
C SER A 179 5.25 -8.97 -26.90
N SER A 180 5.82 -9.56 -25.85
CA SER A 180 6.45 -10.88 -25.91
C SER A 180 5.72 -11.98 -25.13
N TYR A 181 4.84 -11.64 -24.18
CA TYR A 181 4.18 -12.63 -23.32
C TYR A 181 2.74 -12.89 -23.76
N LEU A 182 2.41 -14.16 -24.01
CA LEU A 182 1.03 -14.60 -24.16
C LEU A 182 0.30 -14.53 -22.81
N ALA A 183 -1.03 -14.55 -22.87
CA ALA A 183 -1.87 -14.37 -21.67
C ALA A 183 -1.53 -15.36 -20.54
N TYR A 184 -1.39 -16.64 -20.85
CA TYR A 184 -1.09 -17.68 -19.86
C TYR A 184 0.33 -17.56 -19.28
N GLU A 185 1.29 -17.04 -20.04
CA GLU A 185 2.67 -16.84 -19.61
C GLU A 185 2.74 -15.68 -18.63
N LEU A 186 2.00 -14.61 -18.91
CA LEU A 186 1.85 -13.49 -17.99
C LEU A 186 1.20 -13.92 -16.67
N ASP A 187 0.17 -14.78 -16.72
CA ASP A 187 -0.47 -15.30 -15.51
C ASP A 187 0.49 -16.18 -14.68
N THR A 188 1.32 -16.98 -15.36
CA THR A 188 2.34 -17.80 -14.72
C THR A 188 3.41 -16.93 -14.06
N LEU A 189 3.91 -15.92 -14.79
CA LEU A 189 4.87 -14.94 -14.28
C LEU A 189 4.32 -14.20 -13.07
N ALA A 190 3.08 -13.69 -13.17
CA ALA A 190 2.39 -13.00 -12.07
C ALA A 190 2.30 -13.89 -10.81
N GLY A 191 2.09 -15.19 -10.99
CA GLY A 191 2.10 -16.17 -9.90
C GLY A 191 3.42 -16.24 -9.13
N HIS A 192 4.57 -16.02 -9.79
CA HIS A 192 5.88 -15.98 -9.11
C HIS A 192 6.00 -14.78 -8.15
N PHE A 193 5.30 -13.69 -8.45
CA PHE A 193 5.21 -12.48 -7.61
C PHE A 193 4.06 -12.54 -6.59
N GLY A 194 3.42 -13.70 -6.43
CA GLY A 194 2.29 -13.86 -5.50
C GLY A 194 0.99 -13.21 -5.95
N LEU A 195 0.90 -12.75 -7.21
CA LEU A 195 -0.32 -12.21 -7.79
C LEU A 195 -1.27 -13.37 -8.11
N ASN A 196 -2.44 -13.38 -7.47
CA ASN A 196 -3.35 -14.52 -7.45
C ASN A 196 -4.21 -14.61 -8.74
N PRO A 197 -4.26 -15.75 -9.44
CA PRO A 197 -5.12 -15.94 -10.62
C PRO A 197 -6.63 -15.96 -10.30
N GLY A 198 -7.03 -15.99 -9.03
CA GLY A 198 -8.42 -15.92 -8.58
C GLY A 198 -9.00 -14.50 -8.47
N VAL A 199 -8.18 -13.46 -8.60
CA VAL A 199 -8.60 -12.06 -8.69
C VAL A 199 -8.45 -11.65 -10.14
N TYR A 200 -9.51 -11.12 -10.75
CA TYR A 200 -9.48 -10.73 -12.16
C TYR A 200 -8.70 -9.42 -12.30
N TYR A 201 -7.37 -9.52 -12.40
CA TYR A 201 -6.54 -8.41 -12.85
C TYR A 201 -6.66 -8.31 -14.36
N SER A 202 -6.83 -7.10 -14.89
CA SER A 202 -6.56 -6.88 -16.30
C SER A 202 -5.09 -7.16 -16.60
N ARG A 203 -4.78 -7.57 -17.83
CA ARG A 203 -3.38 -7.85 -18.24
C ARG A 203 -2.47 -6.62 -18.10
N ALA A 204 -3.03 -5.42 -18.23
CA ALA A 204 -2.28 -4.18 -18.03
C ALA A 204 -1.91 -3.98 -16.55
N GLU A 205 -2.85 -4.24 -15.64
CA GLU A 205 -2.60 -4.17 -14.19
C GLU A 205 -1.57 -5.22 -13.75
N ALA A 206 -1.67 -6.46 -14.23
CA ALA A 206 -0.71 -7.51 -13.89
C ALA A 206 0.73 -7.12 -14.28
N ARG A 207 0.94 -6.53 -15.47
CA ARG A 207 2.26 -6.06 -15.93
C ARG A 207 2.79 -4.92 -15.06
N THR A 208 1.92 -3.98 -14.71
CA THR A 208 2.27 -2.84 -13.84
C THR A 208 2.68 -3.35 -12.46
N MET A 209 1.94 -4.29 -11.89
CA MET A 209 2.26 -4.90 -10.59
C MET A 209 3.60 -5.65 -10.60
N ILE A 210 3.89 -6.42 -11.65
CA ILE A 210 5.20 -7.10 -11.78
C ILE A 210 6.35 -6.09 -11.80
N LEU A 211 6.19 -4.98 -12.55
CA LEU A 211 7.18 -3.91 -12.58
C LEU A 211 7.34 -3.25 -11.20
N GLU A 212 6.23 -2.88 -10.54
CA GLU A 212 6.24 -2.28 -9.20
C GLU A 212 6.95 -3.17 -8.18
N GLU A 213 6.70 -4.48 -8.21
CA GLU A 213 7.37 -5.46 -7.35
C GLU A 213 8.87 -5.52 -7.64
N LEU A 214 9.30 -5.62 -8.91
CA LEU A 214 10.73 -5.69 -9.24
C LEU A 214 11.51 -4.41 -8.92
N VAL A 215 10.82 -3.27 -8.79
CA VAL A 215 11.44 -2.02 -8.31
C VAL A 215 11.68 -2.05 -6.79
N GLN A 216 10.95 -2.88 -6.02
CA GLN A 216 11.16 -3.02 -4.59
C GLN A 216 12.43 -3.85 -4.29
N PRO A 217 13.32 -3.39 -3.39
CA PRO A 217 14.58 -4.08 -3.09
C PRO A 217 14.39 -5.53 -2.61
N ASN A 218 13.38 -5.77 -1.75
CA ASN A 218 13.13 -7.09 -1.17
C ASN A 218 12.48 -8.05 -2.16
N SER A 219 11.49 -7.60 -2.93
CA SER A 219 10.86 -8.44 -3.97
C SER A 219 11.87 -8.79 -5.07
N ALA A 220 12.70 -7.85 -5.51
CA ALA A 220 13.80 -8.13 -6.44
C ALA A 220 14.82 -9.12 -5.86
N PHE A 221 15.20 -8.96 -4.58
CA PHE A 221 16.07 -9.91 -3.88
C PHE A 221 15.46 -11.32 -3.87
N GLU A 222 14.19 -11.47 -3.50
CA GLU A 222 13.50 -12.76 -3.50
C GLU A 222 13.52 -13.43 -4.87
N MET A 223 13.24 -12.69 -5.94
CA MET A 223 13.27 -13.24 -7.31
C MET A 223 14.68 -13.66 -7.72
N VAL A 224 15.71 -12.87 -7.38
CA VAL A 224 17.11 -13.25 -7.63
C VAL A 224 17.48 -14.51 -6.86
N GLN A 225 16.99 -14.70 -5.62
CA GLN A 225 17.25 -15.91 -4.83
C GLN A 225 16.60 -17.18 -5.40
N LYS A 226 15.57 -17.05 -6.26
CA LYS A 226 14.97 -18.20 -6.97
C LYS A 226 15.92 -18.80 -8.01
N LEU A 227 16.89 -18.02 -8.50
CA LEU A 227 17.87 -18.49 -9.46
C LEU A 227 18.91 -19.42 -8.81
N ALA A 228 19.38 -20.41 -9.59
CA ALA A 228 20.51 -21.24 -9.22
C ALA A 228 21.77 -20.37 -8.94
N PRO A 229 22.67 -20.78 -8.02
CA PRO A 229 23.85 -19.97 -7.66
C PRO A 229 24.66 -19.49 -8.86
N ALA A 230 24.94 -20.36 -9.83
CA ALA A 230 25.69 -19.99 -11.03
C ALA A 230 24.99 -18.92 -11.88
N LEU A 231 23.65 -18.92 -11.93
CA LEU A 231 22.88 -17.91 -12.66
C LEU A 231 22.85 -16.57 -11.91
N ARG A 232 22.87 -16.60 -10.57
CA ARG A 232 23.01 -15.37 -9.77
C ARG A 232 24.36 -14.70 -10.01
N ASP A 233 25.44 -15.47 -10.10
CA ASP A 233 26.78 -14.95 -10.39
C ASP A 233 26.84 -14.34 -11.81
N ILE A 234 26.21 -14.98 -12.79
CA ILE A 234 26.08 -14.44 -14.15
C ILE A 234 25.28 -13.13 -14.14
N LEU A 235 24.12 -13.10 -13.49
CA LEU A 235 23.28 -11.89 -13.44
C LEU A 235 24.03 -10.73 -12.77
N LYS A 236 24.73 -11.01 -11.67
CA LYS A 236 25.61 -10.06 -11.00
C LYS A 236 26.68 -9.51 -11.96
N TRP A 237 27.38 -10.40 -12.67
CA TRP A 237 28.38 -10.01 -13.65
C TRP A 237 27.80 -9.12 -14.77
N VAL A 238 26.61 -9.45 -15.29
CA VAL A 238 25.90 -8.60 -16.28
C VAL A 238 25.62 -7.21 -15.70
N CYS A 239 25.17 -7.13 -14.44
CA CYS A 239 24.93 -5.85 -13.77
C CYS A 239 26.22 -5.04 -13.57
N GLU A 240 27.36 -5.68 -13.32
CA GLU A 240 28.67 -5.03 -13.21
C GLU A 240 29.17 -4.47 -14.55
N GLN A 241 28.77 -5.08 -15.68
CA GLN A 241 29.11 -4.60 -17.03
C GLN A 241 28.19 -3.46 -17.54
N GLY A 242 27.28 -2.94 -16.72
CA GLY A 242 26.42 -1.81 -17.10
C GLY A 242 25.12 -2.22 -17.79
N SER A 243 24.46 -3.26 -17.25
CA SER A 243 23.12 -3.78 -17.63
C SER A 243 23.01 -4.57 -18.93
N LYS A 244 24.01 -4.54 -19.81
CA LYS A 244 23.96 -5.18 -21.14
C LYS A 244 25.30 -5.82 -21.51
N VAL A 245 25.26 -7.07 -21.99
CA VAL A 245 26.44 -7.81 -22.47
C VAL A 245 26.14 -8.55 -23.77
N SER A 246 27.14 -8.73 -24.64
CA SER A 246 26.95 -9.56 -25.84
C SER A 246 26.90 -11.05 -25.47
N ILE A 247 26.12 -11.84 -26.22
CA ILE A 247 26.06 -13.30 -26.01
C ILE A 247 27.43 -13.95 -26.22
N GLN A 248 28.28 -13.39 -27.08
CA GLN A 248 29.66 -13.85 -27.25
C GLN A 248 30.52 -13.62 -26.00
N ALA A 249 30.40 -12.45 -25.36
CA ALA A 249 31.09 -12.17 -24.10
C ALA A 249 30.58 -13.09 -22.99
N LEU A 250 29.27 -13.34 -22.93
CA LEU A 250 28.66 -14.27 -21.99
C LEU A 250 29.20 -15.69 -22.17
N ARG A 251 29.22 -16.23 -23.41
CA ARG A 251 29.82 -17.55 -23.72
C ARG A 251 31.28 -17.63 -23.32
N LYS A 252 32.06 -16.57 -23.56
CA LYS A 252 33.48 -16.52 -23.16
C LYS A 252 33.66 -16.51 -21.63
N HIS A 253 32.75 -15.87 -20.91
CA HIS A 253 32.78 -15.80 -19.45
C HIS A 253 32.37 -17.13 -18.78
N THR A 254 31.34 -17.80 -19.31
CA THR A 254 30.75 -18.99 -18.68
C THR A 254 31.25 -20.32 -19.24
N GLY A 255 31.70 -20.34 -20.50
CA GLY A 255 32.03 -21.58 -21.22
C GLY A 255 30.80 -22.44 -21.54
N TYR A 256 29.58 -21.89 -21.47
CA TYR A 256 28.35 -22.64 -21.71
C TYR A 256 28.22 -23.09 -23.17
N ASP A 257 27.83 -24.35 -23.36
CA ASP A 257 27.27 -24.83 -24.62
C ASP A 257 25.88 -24.21 -24.88
N ASP A 258 25.36 -24.40 -26.09
CA ASP A 258 24.11 -23.77 -26.49
C ASP A 258 22.90 -24.26 -25.70
N THR A 259 22.88 -25.54 -25.31
CA THR A 259 21.76 -26.07 -24.51
C THR A 259 21.76 -25.46 -23.11
N THR A 260 22.93 -25.34 -22.49
CA THR A 260 23.10 -24.73 -21.18
C THR A 260 22.77 -23.24 -21.22
N LEU A 261 23.23 -22.54 -22.26
CA LEU A 261 22.89 -21.13 -22.48
C LEU A 261 21.39 -20.95 -22.71
N PHE A 262 20.76 -21.76 -23.55
CA PHE A 262 19.32 -21.74 -23.80
C PHE A 262 18.53 -21.86 -22.48
N ASN A 263 18.87 -22.83 -21.65
CA ASN A 263 18.22 -23.02 -20.35
C ASN A 263 18.45 -21.82 -19.41
N ALA A 264 19.67 -21.27 -19.38
CA ALA A 264 19.99 -20.10 -18.56
C ALA A 264 19.16 -18.87 -18.96
N LEU A 265 19.01 -18.62 -20.26
CA LEU A 265 18.20 -17.51 -20.79
C LEU A 265 16.73 -17.64 -20.38
N HIS A 266 16.16 -18.86 -20.47
CA HIS A 266 14.80 -19.09 -19.98
C HIS A 266 14.65 -18.85 -18.49
N SER A 267 15.61 -19.28 -17.67
CA SER A 267 15.55 -19.03 -16.22
C SER A 267 15.60 -17.54 -15.88
N PHE A 268 16.27 -16.72 -16.67
CA PHE A 268 16.23 -15.26 -16.48
C PHE A 268 14.88 -14.65 -16.91
N GLU A 269 14.32 -15.08 -18.03
CA GLU A 269 13.01 -14.60 -18.49
C GLU A 269 11.85 -15.09 -17.58
N GLU A 270 11.94 -16.29 -16.99
CA GLU A 270 10.93 -16.87 -16.09
C GLU A 270 10.59 -15.97 -14.90
N TYR A 271 11.57 -15.22 -14.38
CA TYR A 271 11.39 -14.27 -13.29
C TYR A 271 11.46 -12.80 -13.75
N ALA A 272 11.42 -12.56 -15.06
CA ALA A 272 11.54 -11.24 -15.68
C ALA A 272 12.79 -10.43 -15.24
N LEU A 273 13.89 -11.12 -14.93
CA LEU A 273 15.11 -10.50 -14.39
C LEU A 273 16.04 -10.00 -15.50
N ALA A 274 16.17 -10.76 -16.58
CA ALA A 274 16.96 -10.39 -17.75
C ALA A 274 16.41 -11.05 -19.02
N PHE A 275 16.68 -10.46 -20.17
CA PHE A 275 16.13 -10.86 -21.46
C PHE A 275 17.21 -10.88 -22.53
N ASP A 276 17.06 -11.73 -23.54
CA ASP A 276 17.92 -11.68 -24.72
C ASP A 276 17.20 -11.09 -25.95
N THR A 277 17.97 -10.40 -26.79
CA THR A 277 17.45 -9.77 -28.00
C THR A 277 18.55 -9.50 -29.02
N PHE A 278 18.16 -9.22 -30.27
CA PHE A 278 19.05 -8.64 -31.26
C PHE A 278 19.07 -7.11 -31.20
N THR A 279 20.27 -6.56 -31.34
CA THR A 279 20.52 -5.13 -31.47
C THR A 279 21.37 -4.86 -32.71
N ALA A 280 21.64 -3.59 -33.04
CA ALA A 280 22.51 -3.25 -34.16
C ALA A 280 23.93 -3.84 -34.03
N GLU A 281 24.39 -4.10 -32.81
CA GLU A 281 25.72 -4.65 -32.50
C GLU A 281 25.73 -6.19 -32.42
N GLY A 282 24.58 -6.83 -32.58
CA GLY A 282 24.39 -8.28 -32.48
C GLY A 282 23.50 -8.70 -31.30
N ARG A 283 23.54 -9.99 -30.96
CA ARG A 283 22.71 -10.58 -29.89
C ARG A 283 23.30 -10.28 -28.51
N VAL A 284 22.44 -9.86 -27.60
CA VAL A 284 22.81 -9.40 -26.26
C VAL A 284 21.88 -9.99 -25.20
N LEU A 285 22.40 -10.13 -23.98
CA LEU A 285 21.63 -10.33 -22.76
C LEU A 285 21.61 -8.99 -22.01
N PHE A 286 20.43 -8.56 -21.55
CA PHE A 286 20.29 -7.28 -20.86
C PHE A 286 19.28 -7.35 -19.71
N VAL A 287 19.46 -6.46 -18.73
CA VAL A 287 18.51 -6.17 -17.66
C VAL A 287 17.73 -4.90 -18.04
N PRO A 288 16.38 -4.88 -17.98
CA PRO A 288 15.59 -3.70 -18.30
C PRO A 288 16.00 -2.47 -17.49
N SER A 289 16.01 -1.29 -18.12
CA SER A 289 16.55 -0.07 -17.51
C SER A 289 15.74 0.42 -16.30
N ASP A 290 14.44 0.17 -16.29
CA ASP A 290 13.49 0.51 -15.22
C ASP A 290 13.62 -0.37 -13.97
N THR A 291 14.17 -1.58 -14.09
CA THR A 291 14.41 -2.49 -12.95
C THR A 291 15.89 -2.68 -12.61
N TYR A 292 16.80 -2.19 -13.46
CA TYR A 292 18.24 -2.42 -13.35
C TYR A 292 18.84 -2.06 -11.99
N GLU A 293 18.55 -0.88 -11.43
CA GLU A 293 19.13 -0.47 -10.16
C GLU A 293 18.67 -1.36 -8.99
N SER A 294 17.41 -1.78 -9.00
CA SER A 294 16.85 -2.69 -7.99
C SER A 294 17.49 -4.08 -8.10
N ILE A 295 17.51 -4.65 -9.31
CA ILE A 295 18.11 -5.97 -9.57
C ILE A 295 19.61 -5.97 -9.25
N LYS A 296 20.34 -4.92 -9.64
CA LYS A 296 21.76 -4.77 -9.32
C LYS A 296 22.01 -4.81 -7.82
N LYS A 297 21.23 -4.07 -7.02
CA LYS A 297 21.33 -4.12 -5.56
C LYS A 297 21.00 -5.52 -5.03
N ALA A 298 19.91 -6.12 -5.52
CA ALA A 298 19.48 -7.46 -5.15
C ALA A 298 20.55 -8.54 -5.38
N THR A 299 21.36 -8.44 -6.44
CA THR A 299 22.45 -9.40 -6.71
C THR A 299 23.61 -9.34 -5.71
N VAL A 300 23.75 -8.25 -4.96
CA VAL A 300 24.84 -8.05 -3.97
C VAL A 300 24.34 -8.26 -2.54
N MET A 301 23.03 -8.15 -2.31
CA MET A 301 22.39 -8.39 -1.02
C MET A 301 22.60 -9.83 -0.54
N LYS A 302 22.87 -9.99 0.76
CA LYS A 302 22.99 -11.30 1.42
C LYS A 302 21.74 -11.68 2.21
N GLU A 303 21.04 -10.67 2.71
CA GLU A 303 19.82 -10.77 3.50
C GLU A 303 18.82 -9.73 2.98
N PRO A 304 17.51 -9.92 3.22
CA PRO A 304 16.51 -8.90 2.92
C PRO A 304 16.89 -7.56 3.55
N PHE A 305 16.58 -6.48 2.86
CA PHE A 305 16.76 -5.14 3.37
C PHE A 305 15.80 -4.93 4.55
N GLU A 306 16.37 -4.85 5.75
CA GLU A 306 15.68 -4.37 6.96
C GLU A 306 15.86 -2.86 7.04
N GLU A 307 14.83 -2.11 6.67
CA GLU A 307 14.81 -0.67 6.89
C GLU A 307 14.71 -0.43 8.41
N ARG A 308 15.77 0.13 9.01
CA ARG A 308 15.76 0.51 10.43
C ARG A 308 14.79 1.68 10.60
N ASN A 309 13.54 1.37 10.89
CA ASN A 309 12.47 2.33 11.13
C ASN A 309 12.52 2.94 12.53
N GLU A 310 13.62 3.59 12.86
CA GLU A 310 13.70 4.50 14.00
C GLU A 310 12.95 5.80 13.65
N PHE A 311 12.19 6.34 14.60
CA PHE A 311 11.56 7.64 14.40
C PHE A 311 12.65 8.72 14.36
N VAL A 312 12.89 9.27 13.18
CA VAL A 312 13.84 10.38 13.00
C VAL A 312 13.10 11.70 13.22
N PRO A 313 13.50 12.52 14.21
CA PRO A 313 12.92 13.84 14.41
C PRO A 313 13.14 14.73 13.17
N LEU A 314 12.16 15.59 12.89
CA LEU A 314 12.30 16.65 11.91
C LEU A 314 13.35 17.67 12.39
N ALA A 315 14.19 18.16 11.47
CA ALA A 315 15.21 19.14 11.79
C ALA A 315 14.62 20.49 12.21
N ASP A 316 13.49 20.87 11.60
CA ASP A 316 12.79 22.12 11.84
C ASP A 316 11.32 21.86 12.23
N PRO A 317 10.74 22.69 13.14
CA PRO A 317 9.33 22.59 13.47
C PRO A 317 8.43 22.97 12.26
N PRO A 318 7.19 22.46 12.22
CA PRO A 318 6.23 22.79 11.17
C PRO A 318 5.83 24.27 11.23
N GLN A 319 5.39 24.81 10.08
CA GLN A 319 5.07 26.24 9.94
C GLN A 319 3.87 26.68 10.78
N THR A 320 2.85 25.85 10.82
CA THR A 320 1.61 26.11 11.57
C THR A 320 1.43 24.99 12.59
N ILE A 321 1.32 25.36 13.86
CA ILE A 321 1.20 24.44 14.99
C ILE A 321 -0.18 24.56 15.60
N GLN A 322 -0.87 23.43 15.71
CA GLN A 322 -2.04 23.27 16.54
C GLN A 322 -1.62 22.56 17.84
N VAL A 323 -1.67 23.29 18.95
CA VAL A 323 -1.30 22.75 20.26
C VAL A 323 -2.38 21.78 20.75
N GLY A 324 -1.95 20.64 21.28
CA GLY A 324 -2.84 19.69 21.96
C GLY A 324 -3.22 20.20 23.35
N GLU A 325 -4.52 20.28 23.62
CA GLU A 325 -5.05 20.62 24.94
C GLU A 325 -5.97 19.49 25.43
N PRO A 326 -6.05 19.23 26.76
CA PRO A 326 -6.88 18.17 27.32
C PRO A 326 -8.37 18.57 27.37
N ALA A 327 -8.91 18.98 26.23
CA ALA A 327 -10.29 19.40 26.00
C ALA A 327 -11.31 18.41 26.58
N ILE A 328 -11.10 17.10 26.42
CA ILE A 328 -12.02 16.08 26.96
C ILE A 328 -12.09 16.12 28.49
N LEU A 329 -10.98 16.42 29.18
CA LEU A 329 -11.00 16.54 30.64
C LEU A 329 -11.75 17.79 31.10
N TYR A 330 -11.60 18.89 30.37
CA TYR A 330 -12.37 20.11 30.61
C TYR A 330 -13.87 19.85 30.42
N ASP A 331 -14.22 19.18 29.33
CA ASP A 331 -15.60 18.86 28.98
C ASP A 331 -16.23 17.84 29.97
N LEU A 332 -15.45 16.89 30.51
CA LEU A 332 -15.88 16.02 31.61
C LEU A 332 -16.22 16.81 32.89
N ALA A 333 -15.43 17.84 33.21
CA ALA A 333 -15.74 18.73 34.33
C ALA A 333 -17.01 19.57 34.07
N VAL A 334 -17.21 20.05 32.83
CA VAL A 334 -18.44 20.77 32.43
C VAL A 334 -19.68 19.90 32.63
N ILE A 335 -19.70 18.66 32.15
CA ILE A 335 -20.87 17.78 32.29
C ILE A 335 -21.10 17.34 33.75
N THR A 336 -20.02 17.16 34.52
CA THR A 336 -20.11 16.85 35.96
C THR A 336 -20.72 18.03 36.72
N GLY A 337 -20.28 19.26 36.43
CA GLY A 337 -20.91 20.47 36.95
C GLY A 337 -22.38 20.58 36.57
N ALA A 338 -22.74 20.26 35.33
CA ALA A 338 -24.12 20.27 34.87
C ALA A 338 -25.03 19.32 35.68
N ILE A 339 -24.54 18.13 36.06
CA ILE A 339 -25.30 17.17 36.88
C ILE A 339 -25.57 17.72 38.29
N TYR A 340 -24.62 18.45 38.90
CA TYR A 340 -24.86 19.14 40.18
C TYR A 340 -25.86 20.30 40.03
N GLN A 341 -25.83 21.00 38.89
CA GLN A 341 -26.58 22.24 38.68
C GLN A 341 -27.94 22.05 37.99
N GLN A 342 -28.32 20.84 37.55
CA GLN A 342 -29.65 20.56 37.00
C GLN A 342 -29.95 19.06 36.92
N THR A 343 -31.21 18.67 37.06
CA THR A 343 -31.67 17.30 36.83
C THR A 343 -31.65 16.99 35.33
N ILE A 344 -30.94 15.93 34.95
CA ILE A 344 -30.83 15.49 33.55
C ILE A 344 -31.46 14.10 33.44
N GLU A 345 -32.71 14.04 32.95
CA GLU A 345 -33.41 12.80 32.62
C GLU A 345 -33.11 12.43 31.16
N PRO A 346 -32.48 11.27 30.87
CA PRO A 346 -32.25 10.84 29.50
C PRO A 346 -33.57 10.60 28.75
N THR A 347 -33.53 10.77 27.43
CA THR A 347 -34.64 10.42 26.53
C THR A 347 -34.85 8.89 26.48
N GLN A 348 -35.93 8.44 25.84
CA GLN A 348 -36.16 7.00 25.61
C GLN A 348 -35.03 6.32 24.82
N ALA A 349 -34.32 7.08 23.98
CA ALA A 349 -33.14 6.61 23.24
C ALA A 349 -31.85 6.66 24.07
N GLY A 350 -31.91 7.04 25.35
CA GLY A 350 -30.75 7.18 26.24
C GLY A 350 -29.96 8.49 26.07
N LYS A 351 -30.35 9.36 25.13
CA LYS A 351 -29.66 10.62 24.82
C LYS A 351 -30.00 11.76 25.78
N VAL A 352 -29.12 12.75 25.89
CA VAL A 352 -29.39 13.99 26.63
C VAL A 352 -30.52 14.79 25.94
N PRO A 353 -31.54 15.30 26.66
CA PRO A 353 -32.61 16.09 26.05
C PRO A 353 -32.10 17.33 25.31
N LYS A 354 -32.62 17.61 24.10
CA LYS A 354 -32.17 18.72 23.23
C LYS A 354 -32.08 20.08 23.94
N ARG A 355 -33.05 20.40 24.80
CA ARG A 355 -33.06 21.66 25.58
C ARG A 355 -31.87 21.77 26.53
N ILE A 356 -31.44 20.65 27.11
CA ILE A 356 -30.29 20.58 28.03
C ILE A 356 -29.00 20.60 27.20
N ALA A 357 -28.95 19.80 26.12
CA ALA A 357 -27.81 19.77 25.20
C ALA A 357 -27.46 21.16 24.66
N ALA A 358 -28.45 21.93 24.19
CA ALA A 358 -28.25 23.29 23.67
C ALA A 358 -27.66 24.29 24.68
N LYS A 359 -27.75 24.00 25.99
CA LYS A 359 -27.11 24.82 27.04
C LYS A 359 -25.68 24.39 27.36
N ILE A 360 -25.39 23.09 27.23
CA ILE A 360 -24.09 22.52 27.57
C ILE A 360 -23.13 22.63 26.39
N GLN A 361 -23.59 22.36 25.16
CA GLN A 361 -22.75 22.35 23.95
C GLN A 361 -21.88 23.60 23.75
N PRO A 362 -22.37 24.84 23.98
CA PRO A 362 -21.53 26.04 23.83
C PRO A 362 -20.35 26.14 24.82
N LEU A 363 -20.34 25.31 25.86
CA LEU A 363 -19.28 25.25 26.87
C LEU A 363 -18.24 24.16 26.58
N LEU A 364 -18.48 23.33 25.56
CA LEU A 364 -17.63 22.20 25.21
C LEU A 364 -16.59 22.59 24.14
N HIS A 365 -15.46 21.89 24.16
CA HIS A 365 -14.33 22.16 23.29
C HIS A 365 -14.11 21.07 22.22
N GLY A 366 -14.64 19.87 22.44
CA GLY A 366 -14.44 18.76 21.52
C GLY A 366 -15.10 18.97 20.15
N LYS A 367 -14.50 18.32 19.16
CA LYS A 367 -14.94 18.29 17.78
C LYS A 367 -16.25 17.52 17.65
N GLN A 368 -17.06 17.99 16.69
CA GLN A 368 -18.33 17.36 16.35
C GLN A 368 -18.12 15.93 15.84
N ARG A 369 -18.99 15.02 16.26
CA ARG A 369 -18.97 13.60 15.90
C ARG A 369 -20.31 13.20 15.32
N HIS A 370 -20.30 12.80 14.06
CA HIS A 370 -21.50 12.37 13.34
C HIS A 370 -21.39 10.89 12.98
N ARG A 371 -22.42 10.10 13.30
CA ARG A 371 -22.46 8.69 12.92
C ARG A 371 -22.82 8.53 11.44
N TYR A 372 -23.75 9.34 10.94
CA TYR A 372 -24.08 9.43 9.52
C TYR A 372 -24.14 10.88 9.03
N ILE A 373 -23.96 11.08 7.72
CA ILE A 373 -24.03 12.40 7.09
C ILE A 373 -25.42 13.00 7.32
N GLY A 374 -25.46 14.22 7.88
CA GLY A 374 -26.69 14.96 8.16
C GLY A 374 -27.32 14.67 9.53
N GLU A 375 -26.70 13.86 10.37
CA GLU A 375 -27.16 13.62 11.74
C GLU A 375 -26.67 14.68 12.75
N GLU A 376 -27.35 14.73 13.90
CA GLU A 376 -26.97 15.59 15.03
C GLU A 376 -25.59 15.16 15.58
N ASP A 377 -24.83 16.14 16.08
CA ASP A 377 -23.57 15.91 16.76
C ASP A 377 -23.78 15.07 18.03
N GLU A 378 -23.14 13.89 18.09
CA GLU A 378 -23.23 12.94 19.18
C GLU A 378 -22.09 13.09 20.22
N TYR A 379 -21.24 14.12 20.12
CA TYR A 379 -20.12 14.34 21.06
C TYR A 379 -20.58 14.41 22.52
N LEU A 380 -21.66 15.14 22.82
CA LEU A 380 -22.19 15.23 24.18
C LEU A 380 -22.62 13.86 24.74
N ASP A 381 -23.31 13.06 23.94
CA ASP A 381 -23.74 11.71 24.35
C ASP A 381 -22.51 10.80 24.54
N MET A 382 -21.46 10.95 23.71
CA MET A 382 -20.19 10.26 23.90
C MET A 382 -19.54 10.60 25.24
N LEU A 383 -19.51 11.88 25.64
CA LEU A 383 -18.97 12.32 26.94
C LEU A 383 -19.75 11.74 28.13
N PHE A 384 -21.08 11.68 28.06
CA PHE A 384 -21.89 11.04 29.10
C PHE A 384 -21.60 9.53 29.20
N ASN A 385 -21.45 8.85 28.05
CA ASN A 385 -21.06 7.44 28.03
C ASN A 385 -19.67 7.23 28.65
N LEU A 386 -18.70 8.07 28.31
CA LEU A 386 -17.36 8.04 28.89
C LEU A 386 -17.40 8.22 30.42
N ALA A 387 -18.14 9.23 30.90
CA ALA A 387 -18.27 9.47 32.33
C ALA A 387 -18.97 8.31 33.07
N GLN A 388 -19.89 7.60 32.42
CA GLN A 388 -20.49 6.37 32.95
C GLN A 388 -19.50 5.20 32.97
N GLU A 389 -18.73 4.99 31.89
CA GLU A 389 -17.71 3.94 31.81
C GLU A 389 -16.62 4.14 32.88
N LEU A 390 -16.24 5.39 33.15
CA LEU A 390 -15.35 5.79 34.25
C LEU A 390 -16.03 5.79 35.62
N ASN A 391 -17.35 5.55 35.70
CA ASN A 391 -18.16 5.59 36.92
C ASN A 391 -18.08 6.93 37.69
N ILE A 392 -17.81 8.02 36.97
CA ILE A 392 -17.83 9.41 37.44
C ILE A 392 -19.29 9.87 37.57
N ILE A 393 -20.16 9.37 36.69
CA ILE A 393 -21.61 9.57 36.74
C ILE A 393 -22.28 8.21 36.67
N HIS A 394 -23.49 8.10 37.20
CA HIS A 394 -24.30 6.90 37.05
C HIS A 394 -25.77 7.24 36.84
N LEU A 395 -26.51 6.29 36.26
CA LEU A 395 -27.95 6.39 36.04
C LEU A 395 -28.62 5.31 36.91
N PRO A 396 -29.02 5.63 38.14
CA PRO A 396 -29.62 4.64 39.04
C PRO A 396 -30.90 4.05 38.44
N ARG A 397 -31.07 2.74 38.59
CA ARG A 397 -32.32 2.06 38.23
C ARG A 397 -33.34 2.34 39.31
N THR A 398 -34.30 3.23 39.04
CA THR A 398 -35.37 3.52 40.00
C THR A 398 -36.32 2.32 40.09
N SER A 399 -36.48 1.75 41.28
CA SER A 399 -37.42 0.65 41.55
C SER A 399 -38.83 1.12 41.94
N MET A 400 -39.05 2.43 42.06
CA MET A 400 -40.32 3.03 42.47
C MET A 400 -41.09 3.56 41.26
N GLU A 401 -42.36 3.18 41.14
CA GLU A 401 -43.28 3.71 40.12
C GLU A 401 -43.37 5.24 40.19
N GLY A 402 -43.19 5.91 39.05
CA GLY A 402 -43.39 7.35 38.91
C GLY A 402 -42.13 8.23 38.99
N ILE A 403 -40.97 7.70 39.40
CA ILE A 403 -39.70 8.46 39.38
C ILE A 403 -38.88 8.07 38.15
N LYS A 404 -38.69 9.03 37.25
CA LYS A 404 -37.82 8.85 36.09
C LYS A 404 -36.35 8.79 36.52
N PRO A 405 -35.55 7.88 35.93
CA PRO A 405 -34.13 7.85 36.20
C PRO A 405 -33.48 9.14 35.67
N HIS A 406 -32.51 9.67 36.40
CA HIS A 406 -31.73 10.85 36.02
C HIS A 406 -30.26 10.64 36.40
N TYR A 407 -29.36 11.36 35.73
CA TYR A 407 -27.92 11.23 36.00
C TYR A 407 -27.57 11.80 37.38
N GLU A 408 -26.79 11.04 38.14
CA GLU A 408 -26.31 11.39 39.48
C GLU A 408 -24.77 11.18 39.59
N PRO A 409 -24.10 11.89 40.51
CA PRO A 409 -22.68 11.64 40.84
C PRO A 409 -22.39 10.16 41.08
N GLY A 410 -21.42 9.61 40.36
CA GLY A 410 -21.03 8.20 40.41
C GLY A 410 -20.09 7.86 41.57
N PRO A 411 -19.93 6.56 41.88
CA PRO A 411 -19.12 6.10 43.01
C PRO A 411 -17.62 6.40 42.87
N GLN A 412 -17.11 6.60 41.65
CA GLN A 412 -15.70 6.94 41.43
C GLN A 412 -15.44 8.44 41.39
N LEU A 413 -16.47 9.30 41.37
CA LEU A 413 -16.28 10.76 41.26
C LEU A 413 -15.38 11.32 42.37
N GLY A 414 -15.55 10.85 43.61
CA GLY A 414 -14.76 11.33 44.74
C GLY A 414 -13.28 10.90 44.72
N LYS A 415 -12.94 9.83 43.97
CA LYS A 415 -11.55 9.45 43.71
C LYS A 415 -11.01 10.21 42.51
N TRP A 416 -11.78 10.25 41.42
CA TRP A 416 -11.49 10.98 40.21
C TRP A 416 -11.16 12.45 40.47
N SER A 417 -11.94 13.11 41.34
CA SER A 417 -11.75 14.51 41.71
C SER A 417 -10.46 14.80 42.47
N LYS A 418 -9.69 13.79 42.88
CA LYS A 418 -8.40 13.97 43.57
C LYS A 418 -7.20 13.68 42.68
N LEU A 419 -7.45 13.16 41.47
CA LEU A 419 -6.42 12.82 40.51
C LEU A 419 -5.91 14.08 39.84
N ASP A 420 -4.61 14.10 39.55
CA ASP A 420 -4.02 15.15 38.71
C ASP A 420 -4.41 14.99 37.23
N MET A 421 -4.02 15.97 36.41
CA MET A 421 -4.31 15.95 34.97
C MET A 421 -3.76 14.70 34.28
N THR A 422 -2.54 14.28 34.63
CA THR A 422 -1.87 13.13 34.01
C THR A 422 -2.61 11.83 34.32
N GLU A 423 -3.01 11.66 35.58
CA GLU A 423 -3.76 10.51 36.06
C GLU A 423 -5.16 10.44 35.43
N GLN A 424 -5.87 11.58 35.31
CA GLN A 424 -7.14 11.65 34.62
C GLN A 424 -7.00 11.32 33.13
N THR A 425 -6.00 11.89 32.44
CA THR A 425 -5.72 11.61 31.03
C THR A 425 -5.42 10.12 30.83
N ARG A 426 -4.62 9.51 31.71
CA ARG A 426 -4.30 8.08 31.65
C ARG A 426 -5.54 7.19 31.75
N LEU A 427 -6.44 7.48 32.69
CA LEU A 427 -7.68 6.72 32.85
C LEU A 427 -8.62 6.87 31.65
N VAL A 428 -8.73 8.08 31.09
CA VAL A 428 -9.51 8.31 29.88
C VAL A 428 -8.90 7.59 28.69
N LEU A 429 -7.58 7.63 28.52
CA LEU A 429 -6.87 6.91 27.46
C LEU A 429 -7.13 5.40 27.53
N GLN A 430 -7.02 4.80 28.72
CA GLN A 430 -7.32 3.38 28.93
C GLN A 430 -8.77 3.01 28.62
N CYS A 431 -9.71 3.93 28.90
CA CYS A 431 -11.12 3.77 28.55
C CYS A 431 -11.32 3.87 27.03
N TRP A 432 -10.72 4.89 26.40
CA TRP A 432 -10.78 5.12 24.96
C TRP A 432 -10.29 3.91 24.17
N GLU A 433 -9.17 3.28 24.53
CA GLU A 433 -8.65 2.10 23.83
C GLU A 433 -9.65 0.93 23.73
N LYS A 434 -10.63 0.85 24.65
CA LYS A 434 -11.54 -0.30 24.79
C LYS A 434 -13.01 0.04 24.56
N SER A 435 -13.38 1.31 24.56
CA SER A 435 -14.78 1.74 24.56
C SER A 435 -15.44 1.58 23.18
N PHE A 436 -16.48 0.75 23.10
CA PHE A 436 -17.33 0.66 21.90
C PHE A 436 -18.26 1.86 21.73
N ARG A 437 -18.40 2.70 22.77
CA ARG A 437 -19.27 3.89 22.76
C ARG A 437 -18.52 5.16 22.35
N TRP A 438 -17.19 5.09 22.28
CA TRP A 438 -16.37 6.18 21.76
C TRP A 438 -16.42 6.24 20.24
N MET A 439 -16.71 7.42 19.69
CA MET A 439 -16.70 7.67 18.26
C MET A 439 -15.43 8.42 17.86
N ASP A 440 -14.63 7.77 17.03
CA ASP A 440 -13.44 8.40 16.45
C ASP A 440 -13.79 9.17 15.18
N ILE A 441 -13.01 10.22 14.91
CA ILE A 441 -13.09 11.00 13.68
C ILE A 441 -12.05 10.45 12.70
N VAL A 442 -12.40 10.40 11.42
CA VAL A 442 -11.53 9.93 10.34
C VAL A 442 -10.83 11.10 9.65
N GLY A 443 -9.70 10.83 8.98
CA GLY A 443 -8.96 11.82 8.20
C GLY A 443 -9.75 12.37 7.02
N ALA A 444 -9.30 13.51 6.49
CA ALA A 444 -10.00 14.30 5.47
C ALA A 444 -10.28 13.53 4.17
N HIS A 445 -9.44 12.55 3.83
CA HIS A 445 -9.50 11.83 2.56
C HIS A 445 -9.94 10.37 2.73
N PHE A 446 -10.55 10.05 3.87
CA PHE A 446 -10.98 8.71 4.20
C PHE A 446 -11.94 8.11 3.15
N ARG A 447 -11.56 6.95 2.61
CA ARG A 447 -12.34 6.14 1.67
C ARG A 447 -12.34 4.69 2.11
N GLN A 448 -13.46 4.24 2.67
CA GLN A 448 -13.61 2.85 3.07
C GLN A 448 -13.75 1.94 1.84
N TRP A 449 -12.94 0.88 1.77
CA TRP A 449 -12.97 -0.08 0.64
C TRP A 449 -13.52 -1.47 1.00
N ASP A 450 -13.42 -1.89 2.26
CA ASP A 450 -14.11 -3.09 2.75
C ASP A 450 -14.50 -2.91 4.24
N PRO A 451 -15.80 -2.69 4.52
CA PRO A 451 -16.30 -2.50 5.89
C PRO A 451 -16.45 -3.80 6.69
N TYR A 452 -16.54 -4.96 6.04
CA TYR A 452 -16.94 -6.21 6.71
C TYR A 452 -15.79 -6.90 7.44
N THR A 453 -14.55 -6.61 7.05
CA THR A 453 -13.34 -7.21 7.63
C THR A 453 -12.56 -6.24 8.52
N TRP A 454 -13.13 -5.09 8.86
CA TRP A 454 -12.44 -4.00 9.56
C TRP A 454 -12.73 -4.01 11.07
N ASN A 455 -11.67 -4.06 11.90
CA ASN A 455 -11.72 -3.79 13.34
C ASN A 455 -10.99 -2.46 13.69
N PRO A 456 -11.70 -1.31 13.69
CA PRO A 456 -11.08 -0.01 13.89
C PRO A 456 -10.60 0.24 15.33
N ILE A 457 -11.22 -0.42 16.32
CA ILE A 457 -10.88 -0.24 17.74
C ILE A 457 -9.43 -0.66 18.02
N LYS A 458 -8.92 -1.68 17.33
CA LYS A 458 -7.51 -2.09 17.42
C LYS A 458 -6.52 -0.97 17.10
N ALA A 459 -6.89 -0.01 16.27
CA ALA A 459 -6.00 1.09 15.89
C ALA A 459 -5.62 1.96 17.10
N ARG A 460 -6.50 2.06 18.11
CA ARG A 460 -6.31 2.90 19.29
C ARG A 460 -5.10 2.46 20.11
N SER A 461 -5.00 1.17 20.45
CA SER A 461 -3.84 0.65 21.19
C SER A 461 -2.57 0.65 20.33
N LEU A 462 -2.69 0.40 19.02
CA LEU A 462 -1.53 0.36 18.11
C LEU A 462 -0.89 1.74 17.97
N ILE A 463 -1.69 2.79 17.78
CA ILE A 463 -1.13 4.13 17.64
C ILE A 463 -0.44 4.58 18.94
N VAL A 464 -1.01 4.24 20.10
CA VAL A 464 -0.38 4.52 21.41
C VAL A 464 0.96 3.78 21.55
N GLU A 465 1.03 2.51 21.14
CA GLU A 465 2.28 1.73 21.13
C GLU A 465 3.34 2.39 20.24
N HIS A 466 2.97 2.89 19.06
CA HIS A 466 3.92 3.61 18.20
C HIS A 466 4.37 4.92 18.84
N LEU A 467 3.46 5.69 19.45
CA LEU A 467 3.78 6.94 20.15
C LEU A 467 4.73 6.73 21.34
N GLN A 468 4.71 5.58 22.01
CA GLN A 468 5.68 5.24 23.08
C GLN A 468 7.14 5.28 22.61
N SER A 469 7.38 5.09 21.31
CA SER A 469 8.73 5.12 20.75
C SER A 469 9.19 6.52 20.31
N CYS A 470 8.36 7.55 20.49
CA CYS A 470 8.70 8.94 20.22
C CYS A 470 9.36 9.60 21.44
N ILE A 471 10.31 10.48 21.19
CA ILE A 471 10.87 11.36 22.22
C ILE A 471 9.86 12.51 22.42
N PRO A 472 9.48 12.84 23.67
CA PRO A 472 8.57 13.97 23.92
C PRO A 472 9.17 15.29 23.44
N GLU A 473 8.30 16.23 23.07
CA GLU A 473 8.66 17.58 22.59
C GLU A 473 9.53 17.59 21.32
N GLN A 474 9.51 16.50 20.54
CA GLN A 474 10.14 16.40 19.23
C GLN A 474 9.10 16.21 18.12
N TRP A 475 9.33 16.88 16.99
CA TRP A 475 8.45 16.80 15.82
C TRP A 475 8.81 15.61 14.94
N TYR A 476 7.80 14.86 14.51
CA TYR A 476 7.92 13.72 13.61
C TYR A 476 6.95 13.87 12.43
N SER A 477 7.33 13.31 11.28
CA SER A 477 6.44 13.27 10.11
C SER A 477 5.30 12.27 10.33
N VAL A 478 4.09 12.64 9.91
CA VAL A 478 2.94 11.72 9.86
C VAL A 478 3.21 10.57 8.88
N ASP A 479 3.88 10.84 7.74
CA ASP A 479 4.24 9.81 6.77
C ASP A 479 5.19 8.77 7.39
N ALA A 480 6.13 9.20 8.23
CA ALA A 480 7.03 8.29 8.96
C ALA A 480 6.28 7.38 9.93
N LEU A 481 5.25 7.89 10.62
CA LEU A 481 4.38 7.06 11.47
C LEU A 481 3.61 6.04 10.64
N LEU A 482 2.98 6.47 9.54
CA LEU A 482 2.22 5.57 8.66
C LEU A 482 3.10 4.53 7.98
N GLN A 483 4.34 4.87 7.65
CA GLN A 483 5.33 3.92 7.15
C GLN A 483 5.69 2.89 8.23
N LYS A 484 5.95 3.33 9.47
CA LYS A 484 6.26 2.43 10.59
C LYS A 484 5.13 1.45 10.90
N ILE A 485 3.88 1.91 10.87
CA ILE A 485 2.70 1.04 11.06
C ILE A 485 2.62 0.01 9.93
N TRP A 486 2.79 0.46 8.68
CA TRP A 486 2.76 -0.39 7.49
C TRP A 486 3.85 -1.46 7.51
N ASP A 487 5.05 -1.10 7.96
CA ASP A 487 6.18 -2.02 8.02
C ASP A 487 6.03 -3.06 9.12
N LYS A 488 5.47 -2.68 10.28
CA LYS A 488 5.19 -3.62 11.38
C LYS A 488 4.11 -4.64 11.01
N ASP A 489 2.87 -4.18 10.77
CA ASP A 489 1.78 -5.01 10.25
C ASP A 489 0.68 -4.12 9.66
N ALA A 490 0.71 -3.94 8.34
CA ALA A 490 -0.28 -3.16 7.61
C ALA A 490 -1.72 -3.68 7.78
N PHE A 491 -1.93 -4.95 8.09
CA PHE A 491 -3.25 -5.60 8.07
C PHE A 491 -3.77 -5.95 9.47
N GLU A 492 -3.18 -5.40 10.52
CA GLU A 492 -3.56 -5.66 11.92
C GLU A 492 -5.04 -5.30 12.21
N LEU A 493 -5.55 -4.26 11.54
CA LEU A 493 -6.96 -3.84 11.60
C LEU A 493 -7.91 -4.78 10.85
N ARG A 494 -7.39 -5.75 10.10
CA ARG A 494 -8.18 -6.69 9.30
C ARG A 494 -7.98 -8.12 9.79
N PRO A 495 -8.73 -8.60 10.80
CA PRO A 495 -8.60 -9.97 11.29
C PRO A 495 -8.70 -11.02 10.16
N VAL A 496 -7.91 -12.09 10.26
CA VAL A 496 -7.88 -13.17 9.26
C VAL A 496 -9.23 -13.86 9.25
N HIS A 497 -10.03 -13.65 8.20
CA HIS A 497 -11.18 -14.49 7.91
C HIS A 497 -10.76 -15.72 7.10
N TYR A 498 -11.50 -16.82 7.27
CA TYR A 498 -11.26 -18.12 6.62
C TYR A 498 -11.22 -18.06 5.08
N THR A 499 -11.75 -16.98 4.50
CA THR A 499 -11.83 -16.72 3.05
C THR A 499 -10.70 -15.85 2.51
N ILE A 500 -9.90 -15.20 3.37
CA ILE A 500 -8.81 -14.30 2.97
C ILE A 500 -7.59 -15.14 2.64
N ARG A 501 -7.11 -15.06 1.39
CA ARG A 501 -5.96 -15.83 0.91
C ARG A 501 -4.67 -15.08 1.28
N LYS A 502 -3.56 -15.80 1.44
CA LYS A 502 -2.25 -15.20 1.81
C LYS A 502 -1.81 -14.03 0.89
N GLY A 503 -2.22 -14.02 -0.38
CA GLY A 503 -1.92 -12.93 -1.33
C GLY A 503 -2.69 -11.63 -1.09
N ASP A 504 -3.83 -11.66 -0.38
CA ASP A 504 -4.63 -10.46 -0.08
C ASP A 504 -3.94 -9.53 0.94
N ARG A 505 -2.82 -10.00 1.53
CA ARG A 505 -1.96 -9.27 2.48
C ARG A 505 -0.55 -9.01 1.94
N ALA A 506 -0.37 -9.06 0.63
CA ALA A 506 0.89 -8.64 0.00
C ALA A 506 1.04 -7.11 0.11
N LYS A 507 2.23 -6.65 0.51
CA LYS A 507 2.57 -5.22 0.63
C LYS A 507 2.94 -4.61 -0.73
N THR A 508 2.01 -4.65 -1.68
CA THR A 508 2.21 -4.10 -3.04
C THR A 508 1.99 -2.59 -3.06
N GLY A 509 2.46 -1.89 -4.11
CA GLY A 509 2.22 -0.45 -4.31
C GLY A 509 0.72 -0.11 -4.39
N ALA A 510 -0.05 -0.87 -5.17
CA ALA A 510 -1.50 -0.72 -5.24
C ALA A 510 -2.19 -0.93 -3.88
N MET A 511 -1.71 -1.87 -3.06
CA MET A 511 -2.25 -2.08 -1.72
C MET A 511 -1.88 -0.93 -0.78
N ARG A 512 -0.67 -0.37 -0.89
CA ARG A 512 -0.25 0.81 -0.11
C ARG A 512 -1.16 2.01 -0.38
N ILE A 513 -1.53 2.26 -1.63
CA ILE A 513 -2.45 3.35 -1.98
C ILE A 513 -3.84 3.14 -1.34
N LYS A 514 -4.39 1.92 -1.43
CA LYS A 514 -5.68 1.58 -0.80
C LYS A 514 -5.62 1.75 0.72
N TRP A 515 -4.57 1.23 1.34
CA TRP A 515 -4.36 1.31 2.78
C TRP A 515 -4.21 2.77 3.24
N ASN A 516 -3.43 3.58 2.54
CA ASN A 516 -3.28 5.00 2.85
C ASN A 516 -4.63 5.71 2.85
N SER A 517 -5.48 5.45 1.85
CA SER A 517 -6.82 6.06 1.74
C SER A 517 -7.84 5.61 2.79
N ALA A 518 -7.55 4.54 3.53
CA ALA A 518 -8.47 3.92 4.49
C ALA A 518 -7.86 3.88 5.89
N GLU A 519 -7.03 2.88 6.18
CA GLU A 519 -6.36 2.72 7.48
C GLU A 519 -5.42 3.88 7.80
N GLY A 520 -4.67 4.38 6.82
CA GLY A 520 -3.81 5.55 6.98
C GLY A 520 -4.60 6.79 7.40
N GLU A 521 -5.66 7.11 6.67
CA GLU A 521 -6.61 8.19 7.03
C GLU A 521 -7.28 7.96 8.38
N TYR A 522 -7.53 6.71 8.79
CA TYR A 522 -8.06 6.42 10.11
C TYR A 522 -7.07 6.81 11.22
N TYR A 523 -5.79 6.43 11.10
CA TYR A 523 -4.75 6.83 12.05
C TYR A 523 -4.54 8.35 12.09
N ILE A 524 -4.57 9.02 10.94
CA ILE A 524 -4.54 10.49 10.86
C ILE A 524 -5.74 11.10 11.59
N GLY A 525 -6.93 10.49 11.44
CA GLY A 525 -8.14 10.86 12.17
C GLY A 525 -7.96 10.77 13.69
N LEU A 526 -7.35 9.68 14.19
CA LEU A 526 -7.07 9.52 15.62
C LEU A 526 -6.11 10.60 16.16
N LEU A 527 -5.05 10.92 15.40
CA LEU A 527 -4.13 12.03 15.74
C LEU A 527 -4.84 13.37 15.76
N SER A 528 -5.67 13.64 14.75
CA SER A 528 -6.34 14.92 14.57
C SER A 528 -7.61 15.09 15.40
N SER A 529 -8.00 14.09 16.19
CA SER A 529 -9.17 14.15 17.09
C SER A 529 -8.83 13.67 18.49
N SER A 530 -9.15 12.42 18.82
CA SER A 530 -9.07 11.85 20.16
C SER A 530 -7.72 12.11 20.85
N LEU A 531 -6.59 11.93 20.14
CA LEU A 531 -5.26 12.14 20.74
C LEU A 531 -4.92 13.62 20.94
N LEU A 532 -5.35 14.50 20.02
CA LEU A 532 -5.21 15.95 20.15
C LEU A 532 -6.08 16.50 21.29
N GLU A 533 -7.35 16.08 21.38
CA GLU A 533 -8.32 16.53 22.38
C GLU A 533 -8.05 15.97 23.79
N LEU A 534 -7.22 14.93 23.90
CA LEU A 534 -6.64 14.47 25.16
C LEU A 534 -5.34 15.21 25.53
N GLY A 535 -4.85 16.09 24.66
CA GLY A 535 -3.59 16.80 24.83
C GLY A 535 -2.35 15.91 24.72
N LEU A 536 -2.46 14.71 24.13
CA LEU A 536 -1.35 13.77 24.02
C LEU A 536 -0.39 14.15 22.90
N VAL A 537 -0.91 14.75 21.83
CA VAL A 537 -0.12 15.16 20.67
C VAL A 537 -0.44 16.59 20.28
N SER A 538 0.54 17.30 19.73
CA SER A 538 0.36 18.54 18.95
C SER A 538 0.56 18.25 17.48
N LEU A 539 -0.04 19.05 16.60
CA LEU A 539 -0.08 18.80 15.16
C LEU A 539 0.53 19.93 14.36
N GLY A 540 1.22 19.56 13.29
CA GLY A 540 1.90 20.45 12.36
C GLY A 540 1.24 20.43 10.99
N TYR A 541 1.06 21.62 10.41
CA TYR A 541 0.47 21.81 9.09
C TYR A 541 1.40 22.61 8.17
N GLN A 542 1.22 22.42 6.86
CA GLN A 542 1.92 23.17 5.83
C GLN A 542 1.05 24.34 5.35
N GLY A 543 1.62 25.54 5.28
CA GLY A 543 0.91 26.76 4.87
C GLY A 543 0.36 27.60 6.04
N GLN A 544 0.01 28.86 5.75
CA GLN A 544 -0.06 29.95 6.73
C GLN A 544 -1.46 30.26 7.30
N GLU A 545 -2.55 29.65 6.82
CA GLU A 545 -3.90 30.00 7.29
C GLU A 545 -4.85 28.79 7.41
N PHE A 546 -5.41 28.60 8.61
CA PHE A 546 -6.70 27.95 8.80
C PHE A 546 -7.78 28.98 8.47
N SER A 547 -8.24 29.05 7.22
CA SER A 547 -9.47 29.80 6.92
C SER A 547 -10.65 29.00 7.47
N GLU A 548 -11.54 29.63 8.23
CA GLU A 548 -12.77 29.04 8.81
C GLU A 548 -13.76 28.49 7.75
N THR A 549 -13.41 28.59 6.46
CA THR A 549 -14.25 28.21 5.32
C THR A 549 -13.60 27.20 4.36
N SER A 550 -12.45 26.64 4.69
CA SER A 550 -11.66 25.80 3.77
C SER A 550 -11.61 24.32 4.17
N GLU A 551 -11.48 23.46 3.14
CA GLU A 551 -11.45 22.00 3.21
C GLU A 551 -10.69 21.45 4.44
N VAL A 552 -11.26 20.41 5.08
CA VAL A 552 -10.57 19.68 6.15
C VAL A 552 -9.22 19.19 5.61
N LYS A 553 -8.11 19.59 6.24
CA LYS A 553 -6.75 19.19 5.85
C LYS A 553 -6.16 18.23 6.87
N ASN A 554 -5.36 17.29 6.38
CA ASN A 554 -4.58 16.39 7.23
C ASN A 554 -3.29 17.06 7.71
N PRO A 555 -2.83 16.78 8.94
CA PRO A 555 -1.53 17.22 9.43
C PRO A 555 -0.39 16.53 8.68
N VAL A 556 0.74 17.23 8.55
CA VAL A 556 1.99 16.70 7.95
C VAL A 556 2.98 16.24 9.01
N ALA A 557 2.86 16.77 10.22
CA ALA A 557 3.73 16.44 11.35
C ALA A 557 2.94 16.31 12.65
N PHE A 558 3.50 15.60 13.62
CA PHE A 558 2.97 15.49 14.97
C PHE A 558 4.12 15.56 15.99
N MET A 559 3.79 15.94 17.22
CA MET A 559 4.70 15.97 18.36
C MET A 559 4.03 15.31 19.55
N LEU A 560 4.71 14.38 20.22
CA LEU A 560 4.26 13.82 21.49
C LEU A 560 4.49 14.87 22.59
N THR A 561 3.44 15.25 23.33
CA THR A 561 3.57 16.24 24.41
C THR A 561 4.15 15.62 25.67
N GLU A 562 4.63 16.44 26.61
CA GLU A 562 5.01 15.99 27.95
C GLU A 562 3.86 15.26 28.67
N LEU A 563 2.64 15.82 28.62
CA LEU A 563 1.43 15.18 29.16
C LEU A 563 1.18 13.83 28.49
N GLY A 564 1.34 13.76 27.18
CA GLY A 564 1.20 12.55 26.37
C GLY A 564 2.15 11.45 26.81
N SER A 565 3.44 11.78 26.89
CA SER A 565 4.49 10.86 27.33
C SER A 565 4.23 10.35 28.76
N ALA A 566 3.85 11.25 29.67
CA ALA A 566 3.57 10.89 31.06
C ALA A 566 2.30 10.03 31.21
N ALA A 567 1.25 10.30 30.44
CA ALA A 567 0.01 9.52 30.48
C ALA A 567 0.17 8.12 29.89
N ILE A 568 0.93 7.98 28.80
CA ILE A 568 1.13 6.73 28.07
C ILE A 568 2.12 5.78 28.78
N SER A 569 3.10 6.31 29.51
CA SER A 569 4.11 5.50 30.20
C SER A 569 3.48 4.61 31.28
N THR A 570 3.67 3.30 31.17
CA THR A 570 3.16 2.29 32.12
C THR A 570 4.11 2.04 33.31
N GLU A 571 5.29 2.67 33.32
CA GLU A 571 6.16 2.63 34.49
C GLU A 571 5.55 3.43 35.64
N THR A 572 4.90 2.71 36.54
CA THR A 572 5.15 2.96 37.96
C THR A 572 6.64 2.68 38.21
N LYS A 573 7.52 3.62 37.86
CA LYS A 573 8.86 3.68 38.45
C LYS A 573 8.61 3.91 39.93
N ALA A 574 8.49 2.82 40.68
CA ALA A 574 8.41 2.86 42.12
C ALA A 574 9.69 3.53 42.64
N ALA A 575 9.55 4.80 43.03
CA ALA A 575 10.35 5.54 44.00
C ALA A 575 11.86 5.24 44.06
N ALA A 576 12.68 6.01 43.33
CA ALA A 576 13.98 6.53 43.78
C ALA A 576 14.71 7.22 42.60
N GLN A 577 15.31 8.38 42.88
CA GLN A 577 16.08 9.25 41.96
C GLN A 577 15.19 10.13 41.05
N ILE A 578 14.86 11.38 41.37
CA ILE A 578 15.45 12.36 42.29
C ILE A 578 14.27 13.01 42.99
N SER A 579 14.22 12.92 44.32
CA SER A 579 13.51 13.89 45.13
C SER A 579 14.25 15.23 45.00
N VAL A 580 14.08 15.91 43.87
CA VAL A 580 14.08 17.36 43.87
C VAL A 580 12.68 17.66 44.35
N SER A 581 12.55 17.84 45.66
CA SER A 581 11.43 18.64 46.17
C SER A 581 11.29 19.82 45.22
N PRO A 582 10.08 20.15 44.70
CA PRO A 582 9.89 21.46 44.09
C PRO A 582 10.52 22.45 45.07
N PRO A 583 11.32 23.45 44.63
CA PRO A 583 11.68 24.50 45.55
C PRO A 583 10.36 24.91 46.19
N ALA A 584 10.28 24.83 47.53
CA ALA A 584 9.12 25.30 48.25
C ALA A 584 8.84 26.67 47.62
N GLN A 585 7.75 26.75 46.85
CA GLN A 585 7.38 28.01 46.22
C GLN A 585 6.89 28.86 47.39
N GLU A 586 7.84 29.50 48.06
CA GLU A 586 7.68 30.58 49.02
C GLU A 586 7.07 31.83 48.37
N ASN A 587 6.62 31.74 47.11
CA ASN A 587 5.71 32.69 46.49
C ASN A 587 4.37 31.99 46.28
N GLY A 588 3.43 32.20 47.20
CA GLY A 588 2.05 31.76 47.07
C GLY A 588 1.38 32.39 45.85
N ILE A 589 1.55 31.77 44.68
CA ILE A 589 0.75 32.08 43.50
C ILE A 589 -0.67 31.66 43.85
N ARG A 590 -1.55 32.65 44.07
CA ARG A 590 -2.98 32.39 44.30
C ARG A 590 -3.56 31.69 43.07
N SER A 591 -3.69 30.36 43.15
CA SER A 591 -4.26 29.53 42.08
C SER A 591 -5.74 29.84 41.83
N LEU A 592 -6.45 30.28 42.89
CA LEU A 592 -7.86 30.64 42.86
C LEU A 592 -8.05 32.11 43.26
N VAL A 593 -8.77 32.86 42.42
CA VAL A 593 -9.16 34.25 42.67
C VAL A 593 -10.67 34.35 42.76
N LEU A 594 -11.19 34.83 43.88
CA LEU A 594 -12.60 35.23 44.02
C LEU A 594 -12.73 36.73 43.79
N GLN A 595 -13.50 37.12 42.78
CA GLN A 595 -13.80 38.51 42.46
C GLN A 595 -15.03 39.02 43.23
N PRO A 596 -15.17 40.34 43.45
CA PRO A 596 -16.32 40.93 44.16
C PRO A 596 -17.69 40.66 43.51
N ASN A 597 -17.71 40.32 42.22
CA ASN A 597 -18.91 39.91 41.47
C ASN A 597 -19.26 38.41 41.65
N PHE A 598 -18.62 37.73 42.61
CA PHE A 598 -18.78 36.29 42.89
C PHE A 598 -18.26 35.35 41.79
N GLU A 599 -17.40 35.86 40.91
CA GLU A 599 -16.69 35.09 39.90
C GLU A 599 -15.44 34.44 40.49
N LEU A 600 -15.28 33.14 40.26
CA LEU A 600 -14.13 32.33 40.62
C LEU A 600 -13.26 32.13 39.38
N LEU A 601 -12.00 32.53 39.45
CA LEU A 601 -11.00 32.31 38.42
C LEU A 601 -9.94 31.34 38.94
N LEU A 602 -9.83 30.18 38.29
CA LEU A 602 -8.74 29.23 38.49
C LEU A 602 -7.70 29.50 37.40
N LEU A 603 -6.52 30.01 37.78
CA LEU A 603 -5.54 30.58 36.84
C LEU A 603 -4.67 29.54 36.13
N HIS A 604 -4.73 28.29 36.59
CA HIS A 604 -4.02 27.16 36.00
C HIS A 604 -4.94 25.93 36.03
N PRO A 605 -4.71 24.92 35.17
CA PRO A 605 -5.57 23.76 35.09
C PRO A 605 -5.31 22.77 36.25
N ASP A 606 -5.85 23.11 37.43
CA ASP A 606 -5.85 22.29 38.65
C ASP A 606 -7.18 21.52 38.73
N MET A 607 -7.19 20.27 38.23
CA MET A 607 -8.40 19.45 38.18
C MET A 607 -8.97 19.18 39.58
N PRO A 608 -8.18 18.84 40.61
CA PRO A 608 -8.71 18.71 41.96
C PRO A 608 -9.43 19.96 42.49
N ALA A 609 -8.83 21.14 42.34
CA ALA A 609 -9.46 22.39 42.73
C ALA A 609 -10.76 22.61 41.94
N LEU A 610 -10.74 22.41 40.62
CA LEU A 610 -11.92 22.56 39.77
C LEU A 610 -13.07 21.66 40.23
N TYR A 611 -12.83 20.35 40.39
CA TYR A 611 -13.86 19.38 40.81
C TYR A 611 -14.41 19.69 42.21
N SER A 612 -13.61 20.26 43.11
CA SER A 612 -14.08 20.69 44.44
C SER A 612 -15.10 21.84 44.39
N LEU A 613 -15.05 22.67 43.34
CA LEU A 613 -15.91 23.84 43.16
C LEU A 613 -17.21 23.52 42.41
N LEU A 614 -17.23 22.47 41.57
CA LEU A 614 -18.39 22.10 40.74
C LEU A 614 -19.72 21.94 41.51
N PRO A 615 -19.76 21.37 42.73
CA PRO A 615 -21.01 21.28 43.49
C PRO A 615 -21.61 22.65 43.85
N PHE A 616 -20.76 23.68 43.98
CA PHE A 616 -21.14 24.97 44.56
C PHE A 616 -21.21 26.12 43.56
N ALA A 617 -20.67 25.95 42.36
CA ALA A 617 -20.55 26.99 41.36
C ALA A 617 -21.18 26.59 40.02
N GLN A 618 -21.69 27.58 39.29
CA GLN A 618 -22.06 27.43 37.89
C GLN A 618 -20.82 27.57 37.01
N VAL A 619 -20.61 26.62 36.11
CA VAL A 619 -19.51 26.65 35.14
C VAL A 619 -19.84 27.63 34.01
N ASN A 620 -18.97 28.61 33.77
CA ASN A 620 -19.07 29.50 32.62
C ASN A 620 -18.06 29.13 31.52
N GLN A 621 -16.90 28.62 31.92
CA GLN A 621 -15.84 28.16 31.03
C GLN A 621 -14.86 27.28 31.80
N VAL A 622 -14.37 26.22 31.18
CA VAL A 622 -13.27 25.39 31.70
C VAL A 622 -12.21 25.32 30.62
N ASN A 623 -11.02 25.87 30.87
CA ASN A 623 -9.84 25.89 29.99
C ASN A 623 -8.59 26.02 30.86
N MET A 624 -7.43 26.34 30.26
CA MET A 624 -6.21 26.75 30.99
C MET A 624 -6.49 27.72 32.14
N VAL A 625 -7.40 28.68 31.91
CA VAL A 625 -8.02 29.49 32.96
C VAL A 625 -9.50 29.13 33.02
N SER A 626 -9.94 28.60 34.16
CA SER A 626 -11.34 28.21 34.36
C SER A 626 -12.11 29.29 35.10
N ARG A 627 -13.36 29.51 34.69
CA ARG A 627 -14.23 30.57 35.19
C ARG A 627 -15.56 30.00 35.64
N LEU A 628 -15.88 30.22 36.92
CA LEU A 628 -17.11 29.78 37.54
C LEU A 628 -17.79 30.95 38.27
N THR A 629 -19.08 30.84 38.55
CA THR A 629 -19.82 31.84 39.32
C THR A 629 -20.51 31.20 40.51
N LEU A 630 -20.32 31.78 41.69
CA LEU A 630 -21.08 31.43 42.87
C LEU A 630 -22.44 32.14 42.83
N THR A 631 -23.51 31.36 42.77
CA THR A 631 -24.88 31.87 42.90
C THR A 631 -25.51 31.33 44.17
N ARG A 632 -26.50 32.03 44.72
CA ARG A 632 -27.27 31.52 45.86
C ARG A 632 -27.81 30.11 45.61
N ASN A 633 -28.31 29.86 44.40
CA ASN A 633 -28.88 28.56 44.03
C ASN A 633 -27.82 27.46 43.91
N SER A 634 -26.64 27.76 43.35
CA SER A 634 -25.57 26.77 43.20
C SER A 634 -24.98 26.37 44.56
N VAL A 635 -24.80 27.33 45.47
CA VAL A 635 -24.34 27.05 46.84
C VAL A 635 -25.35 26.19 47.61
N LEU A 636 -26.65 26.53 47.55
CA LEU A 636 -27.70 25.76 48.22
C LEU A 636 -27.79 24.32 47.68
N ARG A 637 -27.58 24.11 46.39
CA ARG A 637 -27.55 22.77 45.78
C ARG A 637 -26.35 21.96 46.24
N GLY A 638 -25.17 22.57 46.31
CA GLY A 638 -23.97 21.91 46.84
C GLY A 638 -24.16 21.41 48.28
N VAL A 639 -24.77 22.22 49.13
CA VAL A 639 -25.12 21.86 50.52
C VAL A 639 -26.19 20.76 50.56
N ALA A 640 -27.24 20.85 49.73
CA ALA A 640 -28.29 19.83 49.66
C ALA A 640 -27.77 18.47 49.18
N ALA A 641 -26.71 18.45 48.37
CA ALA A 641 -26.01 17.25 47.93
C ALA A 641 -25.05 16.67 48.99
N GLY A 642 -25.04 17.21 50.21
CA GLY A 642 -24.22 16.74 51.33
C GLY A 642 -22.77 17.24 51.32
N ASN A 643 -22.43 18.22 50.47
CA ASN A 643 -21.09 18.80 50.41
C ASN A 643 -21.00 20.08 51.25
N TRP A 644 -19.88 20.27 51.94
CA TRP A 644 -19.64 21.45 52.78
C TRP A 644 -18.47 22.28 52.24
N LEU A 645 -18.69 23.59 52.11
CA LEU A 645 -17.61 24.55 51.87
C LEU A 645 -16.96 24.89 53.22
N LEU A 646 -15.78 24.35 53.49
CA LEU A 646 -14.96 24.76 54.65
C LEU A 646 -14.06 25.92 54.23
N TYR A 647 -14.38 27.12 54.68
CA TYR A 647 -13.50 28.28 54.55
C TYR A 647 -12.60 28.36 55.77
N THR A 648 -11.29 28.14 55.59
CA THR A 648 -10.29 28.47 56.60
C THR A 648 -9.69 29.81 56.18
N SER A 649 -10.07 30.90 56.86
CA SER A 649 -9.32 32.14 56.76
C SER A 649 -8.13 32.08 57.71
N ASP A 650 -6.93 32.09 57.17
CA ASP A 650 -5.71 32.45 57.92
C ASP A 650 -5.73 33.96 58.22
N ALA A 651 -6.64 34.36 59.10
CA ALA A 651 -6.67 35.63 59.80
C ALA A 651 -7.60 35.45 61.01
N ALA A 652 -6.99 35.32 62.19
CA ALA A 652 -7.67 35.12 63.46
C ALA A 652 -8.63 36.27 63.80
N GLN A 653 -9.80 35.96 64.40
CA GLN A 653 -10.10 36.21 65.83
C GLN A 653 -11.60 36.05 66.14
N GLU A 654 -11.87 35.19 67.14
CA GLU A 654 -12.97 35.25 68.11
C GLU A 654 -14.46 35.19 67.66
N THR A 655 -15.10 34.06 68.05
CA THR A 655 -16.51 33.88 68.51
C THR A 655 -17.65 33.67 67.49
N PRO A 656 -18.78 33.01 67.87
CA PRO A 656 -18.95 31.55 67.77
C PRO A 656 -20.11 31.12 66.83
N CYS A 657 -20.19 29.80 66.61
CA CYS A 657 -21.26 29.07 65.93
C CYS A 657 -22.68 29.60 66.17
N VAL A 658 -23.43 29.81 65.08
CA VAL A 658 -24.89 29.93 65.11
C VAL A 658 -25.50 28.59 64.68
N ASP A 659 -26.08 27.89 65.64
CA ASP A 659 -26.93 26.72 65.45
C ASP A 659 -28.30 27.17 64.92
N LEU A 660 -28.66 26.75 63.70
CA LEU A 660 -29.99 26.95 63.12
C LEU A 660 -30.87 25.73 63.41
N ARG A 661 -31.26 25.57 64.68
CA ARG A 661 -32.46 24.82 65.06
C ARG A 661 -33.40 25.73 65.83
N GLY A 662 -34.31 26.36 65.09
CA GLY A 662 -35.46 27.03 65.67
C GLY A 662 -36.37 26.03 66.38
N ARG A 663 -36.46 26.13 67.71
CA ARG A 663 -37.66 25.77 68.49
C ARG A 663 -37.87 26.81 69.59
N ARG A 664 -39.11 27.32 69.68
CA ARG A 664 -39.62 28.02 70.86
C ARG A 664 -40.10 26.98 71.87
N ILE A 665 -39.62 27.16 73.11
CA ILE A 665 -39.91 26.48 74.39
C ILE A 665 -39.68 24.97 74.38
#